data_AF-A0AAN8AM28-F1
#
_entry.id   AF-A0AAN8AM28-F1
#
_cell.length_a   1.000
_cell.length_b   1.000
_cell.length_c   1.000
_cell.angle_alpha   90.00
_cell.angle_beta   90.00
_cell.angle_gamma   90.00
#
_symmetry.space_group_name_H-M   'P 1'
#
loop_
_entity.id
_entity.type
_entity.pdbx_description
1 polymer ?
#
loop_
_entity_poly.entity_id
_entity_poly.type
_entity_poly.pdbx_seq_one_letter_code
_entity_poly.pdbx_strand_id
1 'polypeptide(L)'
;MQTLLLVALLGSFAAVFAAPADKVKWCVKSQKELDKCLNLAAKAPAFSCVKRDNTIDCIIAIKAGEADAITLDGGDIYTAGLINYDLQPIIAEDYGTTSETCYYAVAVVKKGTTFGIKGLQGKKSCHTGLGKSAGWNIPVGTLLSMGLIQWTGIEDTPLEDAVSNFFSASCAPGATPGSKLCQQCIGDCSRSHNEPYYDYAGAFQCLKDDAGDVAFVKHLTVPDSEKANYELLCKDNTRAPVEDFKTCHLAKVPAHAVVTRKDPQLTELIWNSLSSVQGFDLFSSEGYAPSKNLMFKDSAVKLVKLPANTDSFLYLGAEYMSIVRSLKKEPTSASSSAIKWCAVGHAETSKCDSWSINSMGDENTVIECQNAATVDDCLKKIMRSEADAMAVDGGQVYTAGKCGLVPVLVEQYNEDSCNNPEALASSYYAVAVVKKSSGLTWETLKGHRSCHTGVGRTAGWNIPMGLIYKQTQDCDFTKFFSSGCAPGSVPSSPFCSKCAGSGKAVGDESKCKASAEEQYYGYAGAFRCLVEDAGEVAFIKHTIVQENSNGNGPAWAAGLNSNDYQLICPGKSPMEISDYASCHLAKVPAHAVVTRPERRNDVVRILQGQQTIFGSSVSGAQFRMFQSESGKNLLFKDSTKCLQEIAAGTNYKTFLGEEYMNAISSLRSCGETTPDLEKSCSFHKCQQKN
;
A
#
# COMPACT_ATOMS: atom_id res chain seq x y z
N MET A 1 71.72 -9.01 44.35
CA MET A 1 71.15 -10.37 44.44
C MET A 1 69.88 -10.23 45.25
N GLN A 2 68.66 -10.59 44.86
CA GLN A 2 68.15 -11.44 43.79
C GLN A 2 66.63 -11.41 44.08
N THR A 3 65.83 -10.75 43.24
CA THR A 3 64.70 -11.36 42.49
C THR A 3 63.97 -12.50 43.19
N LEU A 4 62.66 -12.31 43.44
CA LEU A 4 61.55 -13.26 43.25
C LEU A 4 60.44 -13.00 44.28
N LEU A 5 59.47 -12.13 43.97
CA LEU A 5 58.09 -12.16 44.51
C LEU A 5 57.29 -10.98 43.95
N LEU A 6 57.14 -10.92 42.62
CA LEU A 6 56.32 -9.88 41.99
C LEU A 6 55.74 -10.34 40.65
N VAL A 7 55.27 -11.59 40.55
CA VAL A 7 54.46 -12.06 39.41
C VAL A 7 53.57 -13.24 39.87
N ALA A 8 52.44 -12.99 40.55
CA ALA A 8 51.43 -14.05 40.75
C ALA A 8 50.02 -13.56 41.17
N LEU A 9 49.67 -12.27 41.11
CA LEU A 9 48.38 -11.82 41.67
C LEU A 9 47.75 -10.64 40.94
N LEU A 10 47.82 -10.62 39.60
CA LEU A 10 47.05 -9.71 38.74
C LEU A 10 46.67 -10.40 37.41
N GLY A 11 46.33 -11.68 37.47
CA GLY A 11 45.74 -12.40 36.35
C GLY A 11 44.34 -12.87 36.76
N SER A 12 43.33 -12.50 35.97
CA SER A 12 41.92 -12.95 36.04
C SER A 12 40.94 -11.97 36.70
N PHE A 13 40.70 -10.80 36.09
CA PHE A 13 39.36 -10.18 36.06
C PHE A 13 39.30 -9.19 34.88
N ALA A 14 39.42 -9.73 33.67
CA ALA A 14 38.91 -9.09 32.47
C ALA A 14 38.00 -10.12 31.77
N ALA A 15 36.96 -10.55 32.46
CA ALA A 15 35.80 -11.10 31.79
C ALA A 15 35.17 -9.92 31.07
N VAL A 16 35.55 -9.75 29.81
CA VAL A 16 34.77 -9.00 28.83
C VAL A 16 33.38 -9.62 28.90
N PHE A 17 32.43 -8.92 29.51
CA PHE A 17 31.01 -9.16 29.27
C PHE A 17 30.79 -8.80 27.80
N ALA A 18 31.14 -9.72 26.91
CA ALA A 18 30.55 -9.75 25.59
C ALA A 18 29.06 -9.99 25.89
N ALA A 19 28.24 -8.96 25.74
CA ALA A 19 26.81 -9.17 25.62
C ALA A 19 26.62 -10.33 24.63
N PRO A 20 25.83 -11.37 24.98
CA PRO A 20 25.60 -12.45 24.03
C PRO A 20 25.12 -11.81 22.73
N ALA A 21 25.79 -12.11 21.62
CA ALA A 21 25.33 -11.65 20.32
C ALA A 21 23.88 -12.12 20.16
N ASP A 22 22.95 -11.17 19.98
CA ASP A 22 21.52 -11.48 19.86
C ASP A 22 21.34 -12.46 18.70
N LYS A 23 20.87 -13.67 19.01
CA LYS A 23 20.56 -14.71 18.02
C LYS A 23 19.13 -14.56 17.54
N VAL A 24 18.91 -14.82 16.27
CA VAL A 24 17.57 -14.94 15.69
C VAL A 24 16.96 -16.29 16.09
N LYS A 25 15.90 -16.28 16.90
CA LYS A 25 15.10 -17.46 17.27
C LYS A 25 14.11 -17.79 16.15
N TRP A 26 14.48 -18.70 15.26
CA TRP A 26 13.64 -19.14 14.15
C TRP A 26 12.60 -20.16 14.62
N CYS A 27 11.32 -19.86 14.38
CA CYS A 27 10.24 -20.78 14.73
C CYS A 27 9.99 -21.81 13.62
N VAL A 28 9.83 -23.06 14.01
CA VAL A 28 9.58 -24.21 13.12
C VAL A 28 8.39 -25.03 13.64
N LYS A 29 7.64 -25.64 12.73
CA LYS A 29 6.36 -26.31 13.04
C LYS A 29 6.36 -27.83 12.87
N SER A 30 7.53 -28.43 12.59
CA SER A 30 7.65 -29.88 12.46
C SER A 30 9.02 -30.36 12.89
N GLN A 31 9.15 -31.67 13.15
CA GLN A 31 10.45 -32.26 13.48
C GLN A 31 11.44 -32.12 12.33
N LYS A 32 10.98 -32.28 11.08
CA LYS A 32 11.83 -32.14 9.89
C LYS A 32 12.32 -30.71 9.69
N GLU A 33 11.48 -29.71 9.96
CA GLU A 33 11.93 -28.32 9.95
C GLU A 33 12.91 -28.02 11.09
N LEU A 34 12.72 -28.63 12.27
CA LEU A 34 13.68 -28.51 13.37
C LEU A 34 15.04 -29.09 12.98
N ASP A 35 15.08 -30.28 12.38
CA ASP A 35 16.33 -30.90 11.92
C ASP A 35 17.06 -30.00 10.91
N LYS A 36 16.32 -29.38 9.96
CA LYS A 36 16.89 -28.40 9.01
C LYS A 36 17.40 -27.14 9.70
N CYS A 37 16.61 -26.60 10.63
CA CYS A 37 16.98 -25.39 11.37
C CYS A 37 18.23 -25.63 12.24
N LEU A 38 18.36 -26.79 12.89
CA LEU A 38 19.53 -27.12 13.70
C LEU A 38 20.80 -27.24 12.84
N ASN A 39 20.68 -27.81 11.63
CA ASN A 39 21.79 -27.84 10.68
C ASN A 39 22.17 -26.43 10.17
N LEU A 40 21.18 -25.55 9.98
CA LEU A 40 21.44 -24.13 9.70
C LEU A 40 22.18 -23.47 10.87
N ALA A 41 21.69 -23.62 12.10
CA ALA A 41 22.28 -23.01 13.29
C ALA A 41 23.73 -23.49 13.54
N ALA A 42 24.06 -24.72 13.16
CA ALA A 42 25.42 -25.25 13.22
C ALA A 42 26.38 -24.57 12.22
N LYS A 43 25.87 -24.11 11.07
CA LYS A 43 26.65 -23.39 10.04
C LYS A 43 26.62 -21.87 10.22
N ALA A 44 25.52 -21.35 10.75
CA ALA A 44 25.27 -19.93 10.98
C ALA A 44 24.88 -19.73 12.47
N PRO A 45 25.85 -19.50 13.37
CA PRO A 45 25.61 -19.37 14.82
C PRO A 45 24.72 -18.20 15.25
N ALA A 46 24.40 -17.31 14.30
CA ALA A 46 23.41 -16.24 14.45
C ALA A 46 21.97 -16.77 14.63
N PHE A 47 21.71 -18.04 14.34
CA PHE A 47 20.38 -18.65 14.48
C PHE A 47 20.26 -19.57 15.70
N SER A 48 19.04 -19.66 16.23
CA SER A 48 18.59 -20.69 17.17
C SER A 48 17.18 -21.13 16.77
N CYS A 49 16.77 -22.32 17.20
CA CYS A 49 15.54 -22.96 16.70
C CYS A 49 14.51 -23.15 17.81
N VAL A 50 13.28 -22.72 17.55
CA VAL A 50 12.15 -22.86 18.47
C VAL A 50 11.08 -23.72 17.79
N LYS A 51 10.88 -24.93 18.28
CA LYS A 51 9.83 -25.81 17.75
C LYS A 51 8.48 -25.51 18.42
N ARG A 52 7.43 -25.47 17.60
CA ARG A 52 6.02 -25.50 18.00
C ARG A 52 5.28 -26.57 17.20
N ASP A 53 4.03 -26.83 17.54
CA ASP A 53 3.26 -27.92 16.94
C ASP A 53 2.56 -27.51 15.64
N ASN A 54 2.33 -26.21 15.44
CA ASN A 54 1.68 -25.69 14.25
C ASN A 54 2.06 -24.21 13.99
N THR A 55 1.54 -23.66 12.89
CA THR A 55 1.82 -22.28 12.48
C THR A 55 1.31 -21.23 13.48
N ILE A 56 0.13 -21.42 14.08
CA ILE A 56 -0.46 -20.41 14.97
C ILE A 56 0.31 -20.31 16.28
N ASP A 57 0.81 -21.43 16.80
CA ASP A 57 1.67 -21.46 17.98
C ASP A 57 3.01 -20.74 17.74
N CYS A 58 3.54 -20.79 16.52
CA CYS A 58 4.70 -19.97 16.14
C CYS A 58 4.39 -18.48 16.09
N ILE A 59 3.22 -18.09 15.55
CA ILE A 59 2.76 -16.69 15.56
C ILE A 59 2.62 -16.18 17.00
N ILE A 60 2.01 -16.98 17.88
CA ILE A 60 1.87 -16.67 19.32
C ILE A 60 3.25 -16.56 19.98
N ALA A 61 4.15 -17.50 19.73
CA ALA A 61 5.51 -17.47 20.29
C ALA A 61 6.29 -16.23 19.85
N ILE A 62 6.13 -15.80 18.59
CA ILE A 62 6.76 -14.57 18.09
C ILE A 62 6.15 -13.34 18.77
N LYS A 63 4.82 -13.27 18.91
CA LYS A 63 4.18 -12.19 19.67
C LYS A 63 4.68 -12.13 21.12
N ALA A 64 4.84 -13.29 21.77
CA ALA A 64 5.23 -13.41 23.16
C ALA A 64 6.72 -13.15 23.45
N GLY A 65 7.57 -12.98 22.44
CA GLY A 65 9.03 -12.84 22.67
C GLY A 65 9.82 -14.15 22.65
N GLU A 66 9.13 -15.29 22.54
CA GLU A 66 9.71 -16.64 22.66
C GLU A 66 10.40 -17.09 21.37
N ALA A 67 9.94 -16.61 20.22
CA ALA A 67 10.60 -16.73 18.92
C ALA A 67 10.68 -15.35 18.24
N ASP A 68 11.42 -15.23 17.15
CA ASP A 68 11.66 -13.95 16.48
C ASP A 68 11.12 -13.91 15.05
N ALA A 69 11.18 -15.03 14.33
CA ALA A 69 10.80 -15.06 12.92
C ALA A 69 10.24 -16.42 12.48
N ILE A 70 9.36 -16.38 11.48
CA ILE A 70 8.85 -17.54 10.74
C ILE A 70 8.51 -17.12 9.31
N THR A 71 8.67 -18.03 8.35
CA THR A 71 8.17 -17.85 6.98
C THR A 71 6.71 -18.30 6.88
N LEU A 72 5.83 -17.42 6.40
CA LEU A 72 4.39 -17.65 6.31
C LEU A 72 3.87 -17.56 4.88
N ASP A 73 2.84 -18.36 4.60
CA ASP A 73 1.98 -18.22 3.42
C ASP A 73 1.05 -17.01 3.58
N GLY A 74 0.53 -16.46 2.47
CA GLY A 74 -0.31 -15.26 2.53
C GLY A 74 -1.56 -15.39 3.41
N GLY A 75 -2.12 -16.59 3.58
CA GLY A 75 -3.21 -16.82 4.52
C GLY A 75 -2.79 -16.67 5.98
N ASP A 76 -1.62 -17.20 6.33
CA ASP A 76 -1.07 -17.10 7.68
C ASP A 76 -0.50 -15.68 7.96
N ILE A 77 -0.02 -14.96 6.94
CA ILE A 77 0.38 -13.54 7.05
C ILE A 77 -0.81 -12.67 7.44
N TYR A 78 -1.99 -12.94 6.88
CA TYR A 78 -3.23 -12.23 7.26
C TYR A 78 -3.51 -12.45 8.75
N THR A 79 -3.49 -13.71 9.19
CA THR A 79 -3.70 -14.07 10.60
C THR A 79 -2.67 -13.40 11.50
N ALA A 80 -1.38 -13.46 11.15
CA ALA A 80 -0.30 -12.86 11.92
C ALA A 80 -0.41 -11.33 12.04
N GLY A 81 -1.05 -10.67 11.07
CA GLY A 81 -1.31 -9.23 11.10
C GLY A 81 -2.56 -8.80 11.86
N LEU A 82 -3.39 -9.73 12.33
CA LEU A 82 -4.55 -9.38 13.16
C LEU A 82 -4.10 -8.71 14.46
N ILE A 83 -4.93 -7.82 14.99
CA ILE A 83 -4.61 -6.95 16.15
C ILE A 83 -4.08 -7.71 17.38
N ASN A 84 -4.53 -8.96 17.55
CA ASN A 84 -4.13 -9.83 18.67
C ASN A 84 -2.64 -10.24 18.59
N TYR A 85 -2.09 -10.32 17.37
CA TYR A 85 -0.72 -10.74 17.11
C TYR A 85 0.15 -9.55 16.67
N ASP A 86 -0.37 -8.70 15.80
CA ASP A 86 0.26 -7.46 15.33
C ASP A 86 1.69 -7.65 14.80
N LEU A 87 1.90 -8.73 14.05
CA LEU A 87 3.17 -9.04 13.38
C LEU A 87 3.21 -8.41 11.99
N GLN A 88 4.42 -8.24 11.45
CA GLN A 88 4.66 -7.64 10.14
C GLN A 88 5.54 -8.53 9.25
N PRO A 89 5.24 -8.64 7.94
CA PRO A 89 6.17 -9.21 6.98
C PRO A 89 7.35 -8.25 6.76
N ILE A 90 8.57 -8.79 6.70
CA ILE A 90 9.79 -7.99 6.52
C ILE A 90 10.64 -8.42 5.32
N ILE A 91 10.49 -9.66 4.85
CA ILE A 91 11.30 -10.22 3.78
C ILE A 91 10.41 -11.14 2.94
N ALA A 92 10.30 -10.90 1.64
CA ALA A 92 9.59 -11.79 0.72
C ALA A 92 10.54 -12.80 0.06
N GLU A 93 10.03 -14.00 -0.23
CA GLU A 93 10.65 -14.91 -1.19
C GLU A 93 10.51 -14.37 -2.62
N ASP A 94 11.51 -14.62 -3.45
CA ASP A 94 11.51 -14.34 -4.89
C ASP A 94 11.83 -15.64 -5.64
N TYR A 95 10.99 -15.98 -6.62
CA TYR A 95 11.06 -17.24 -7.36
C TYR A 95 11.70 -17.10 -8.77
N GLY A 96 12.35 -15.97 -9.08
CA GLY A 96 13.15 -15.79 -10.30
C GLY A 96 12.49 -15.04 -11.46
N THR A 97 13.06 -15.20 -12.66
CA THR A 97 12.93 -14.29 -13.83
C THR A 97 11.52 -14.12 -14.41
N THR A 98 10.57 -14.99 -14.07
CA THR A 98 9.17 -14.91 -14.53
C THR A 98 8.19 -14.42 -13.47
N SER A 99 8.64 -14.28 -12.21
CA SER A 99 7.79 -13.86 -11.10
C SER A 99 8.48 -12.82 -10.22
N GLU A 100 8.13 -11.55 -10.43
CA GLU A 100 8.21 -10.51 -9.39
C GLU A 100 7.56 -11.10 -8.13
N THR A 101 8.23 -11.28 -6.97
CA THR A 101 7.72 -11.64 -5.60
C THR A 101 6.26 -12.19 -5.44
N CYS A 102 5.79 -13.02 -6.36
CA CYS A 102 4.40 -13.40 -6.54
C CYS A 102 4.37 -14.81 -7.13
N TYR A 103 3.23 -15.48 -7.06
CA TYR A 103 2.99 -16.71 -7.81
C TYR A 103 1.53 -16.80 -8.23
N TYR A 104 1.23 -17.72 -9.13
CA TYR A 104 -0.14 -18.00 -9.58
C TYR A 104 -0.70 -19.19 -8.82
N ALA A 105 -1.89 -19.02 -8.23
CA ALA A 105 -2.71 -20.09 -7.68
C ALA A 105 -3.52 -20.72 -8.81
N VAL A 106 -3.42 -22.03 -8.97
CA VAL A 106 -3.98 -22.79 -10.09
C VAL A 106 -4.73 -24.03 -9.60
N ALA A 107 -5.69 -24.49 -10.39
CA ALA A 107 -6.38 -25.75 -10.21
C ALA A 107 -5.87 -26.74 -11.27
N VAL A 108 -5.15 -27.77 -10.84
CA VAL A 108 -4.52 -28.78 -11.71
C VAL A 108 -5.37 -30.03 -11.74
N VAL A 109 -5.58 -30.59 -12.93
CA VAL A 109 -6.27 -31.87 -13.15
C VAL A 109 -5.44 -32.78 -14.04
N LYS A 110 -5.70 -34.09 -13.98
CA LYS A 110 -5.13 -35.04 -14.95
C LYS A 110 -5.74 -34.81 -16.33
N LYS A 111 -4.90 -34.91 -17.36
CA LYS A 111 -5.34 -34.89 -18.76
C LYS A 111 -6.27 -36.08 -19.05
N GLY A 112 -7.28 -35.87 -19.88
CA GLY A 112 -8.29 -36.89 -20.21
C GLY A 112 -9.55 -36.86 -19.33
N THR A 113 -9.55 -36.09 -18.24
CA THR A 113 -10.79 -35.71 -17.56
C THR A 113 -11.61 -34.75 -18.44
N THR A 114 -12.94 -34.64 -18.23
CA THR A 114 -13.83 -33.85 -19.12
C THR A 114 -14.51 -32.65 -18.47
N PHE A 115 -14.37 -32.46 -17.15
CA PHE A 115 -15.06 -31.40 -16.41
C PHE A 115 -14.28 -30.07 -16.40
N GLY A 116 -14.97 -28.94 -16.52
CA GLY A 116 -14.39 -27.62 -16.25
C GLY A 116 -14.50 -27.26 -14.75
N ILE A 117 -14.09 -26.04 -14.38
CA ILE A 117 -14.19 -25.55 -13.00
C ILE A 117 -15.63 -25.58 -12.45
N LYS A 118 -16.65 -25.39 -13.32
CA LYS A 118 -18.07 -25.45 -12.93
C LYS A 118 -18.55 -26.88 -12.65
N GLY A 119 -17.79 -27.89 -13.07
CA GLY A 119 -18.10 -29.31 -12.87
C GLY A 119 -17.41 -29.94 -11.65
N LEU A 120 -16.91 -29.11 -10.72
CA LEU A 120 -16.18 -29.57 -9.53
C LEU A 120 -17.09 -30.11 -8.42
N GLN A 121 -18.40 -29.82 -8.45
CA GLN A 121 -19.33 -30.34 -7.45
C GLN A 121 -19.34 -31.88 -7.46
N GLY A 122 -19.22 -32.47 -6.27
CA GLY A 122 -19.16 -33.92 -6.08
C GLY A 122 -17.83 -34.57 -6.48
N LYS A 123 -16.81 -33.81 -6.90
CA LYS A 123 -15.46 -34.33 -7.16
C LYS A 123 -14.66 -34.49 -5.87
N LYS A 124 -13.56 -35.23 -5.95
CA LYS A 124 -12.56 -35.33 -4.89
C LYS A 124 -11.51 -34.23 -5.05
N SER A 125 -11.07 -33.60 -3.96
CA SER A 125 -10.13 -32.48 -4.03
C SER A 125 -8.90 -32.63 -3.12
N CYS A 126 -7.76 -32.13 -3.59
CA CYS A 126 -6.51 -32.08 -2.85
C CYS A 126 -6.10 -30.61 -2.60
N HIS A 127 -5.88 -30.26 -1.33
CA HIS A 127 -5.58 -28.89 -0.91
C HIS A 127 -4.24 -28.84 -0.19
N THR A 128 -3.47 -27.77 -0.36
CA THR A 128 -2.19 -27.60 0.34
C THR A 128 -2.30 -27.49 1.87
N GLY A 129 -3.51 -27.21 2.36
CA GLY A 129 -3.83 -27.01 3.77
C GLY A 129 -4.88 -25.93 3.97
N LEU A 130 -5.72 -26.12 4.99
CA LEU A 130 -6.78 -25.20 5.41
C LEU A 130 -6.20 -23.80 5.67
N GLY A 131 -6.88 -22.76 5.15
CA GLY A 131 -6.48 -21.36 5.35
C GLY A 131 -5.27 -20.89 4.51
N LYS A 132 -4.60 -21.76 3.74
CA LYS A 132 -3.50 -21.34 2.83
C LYS A 132 -4.03 -20.62 1.60
N SER A 133 -3.26 -19.69 1.03
CA SER A 133 -3.64 -18.91 -0.14
C SER A 133 -4.02 -19.79 -1.33
N ALA A 134 -3.08 -20.56 -1.87
CA ALA A 134 -3.28 -21.28 -3.14
C ALA A 134 -4.20 -22.50 -3.01
N GLY A 135 -4.13 -23.19 -1.87
CA GLY A 135 -4.85 -24.44 -1.66
C GLY A 135 -6.22 -24.28 -1.02
N TRP A 136 -6.54 -23.15 -0.40
CA TRP A 136 -7.82 -22.95 0.28
C TRP A 136 -8.48 -21.61 -0.03
N ASN A 137 -7.87 -20.49 0.38
CA ASN A 137 -8.54 -19.19 0.34
C ASN A 137 -8.93 -18.77 -1.09
N ILE A 138 -7.99 -18.87 -2.02
CA ILE A 138 -8.23 -18.52 -3.43
C ILE A 138 -9.24 -19.46 -4.09
N PRO A 139 -9.08 -20.81 -4.06
CA PRO A 139 -10.04 -21.69 -4.72
C PRO A 139 -11.43 -21.62 -4.10
N VAL A 140 -11.56 -21.65 -2.77
CA VAL A 140 -12.88 -21.55 -2.11
C VAL A 140 -13.52 -20.19 -2.39
N GLY A 141 -12.76 -19.10 -2.32
CA GLY A 141 -13.25 -17.76 -2.63
C GLY A 141 -13.67 -17.62 -4.08
N THR A 142 -12.95 -18.24 -5.00
CA THR A 142 -13.30 -18.29 -6.43
C THR A 142 -14.63 -19.03 -6.62
N LEU A 143 -14.80 -20.21 -6.03
CA LEU A 143 -16.03 -21.00 -6.15
C LEU A 143 -17.25 -20.29 -5.54
N LEU A 144 -17.08 -19.59 -4.42
CA LEU A 144 -18.13 -18.74 -3.84
C LEU A 144 -18.48 -17.56 -4.75
N SER A 145 -17.47 -16.85 -5.27
CA SER A 145 -17.70 -15.69 -6.15
C SER A 145 -18.39 -16.06 -7.47
N MET A 146 -18.18 -17.29 -7.93
CA MET A 146 -18.85 -17.85 -9.12
C MET A 146 -20.25 -18.40 -8.81
N GLY A 147 -20.70 -18.38 -7.55
CA GLY A 147 -21.97 -18.95 -7.11
C GLY A 147 -22.05 -20.47 -7.19
N LEU A 148 -20.90 -21.17 -7.21
CA LEU A 148 -20.85 -22.64 -7.27
C LEU A 148 -21.03 -23.27 -5.88
N ILE A 149 -20.46 -22.65 -4.85
CA ILE A 149 -20.74 -22.99 -3.46
C ILE A 149 -21.80 -22.01 -2.95
N GLN A 150 -22.93 -22.55 -2.49
CA GLN A 150 -24.01 -21.76 -1.89
C GLN A 150 -23.73 -21.64 -0.39
N TRP A 151 -23.31 -20.45 0.05
CA TRP A 151 -23.00 -20.19 1.45
C TRP A 151 -23.43 -18.78 1.84
N THR A 152 -24.29 -18.67 2.84
CA THR A 152 -24.96 -17.43 3.26
C THR A 152 -24.19 -16.70 4.36
N GLY A 153 -23.39 -17.39 5.17
CA GLY A 153 -22.51 -16.80 6.18
C GLY A 153 -22.15 -17.79 7.28
N ILE A 154 -21.20 -17.41 8.14
CA ILE A 154 -20.72 -18.26 9.24
C ILE A 154 -21.78 -18.46 10.32
N GLU A 155 -22.76 -17.55 10.42
CA GLU A 155 -23.88 -17.65 11.35
C GLU A 155 -24.80 -18.85 11.04
N ASP A 156 -24.95 -19.19 9.75
CA ASP A 156 -25.79 -20.31 9.32
C ASP A 156 -25.02 -21.63 9.35
N THR A 157 -23.80 -21.65 8.80
CA THR A 157 -22.99 -22.88 8.68
C THR A 157 -21.51 -22.50 8.58
N PRO A 158 -20.59 -23.20 9.26
CA PRO A 158 -19.15 -23.02 9.04
C PRO A 158 -18.79 -23.14 7.56
N LEU A 159 -17.84 -22.33 7.08
CA LEU A 159 -17.42 -22.37 5.68
C LEU A 159 -16.91 -23.76 5.29
N GLU A 160 -16.17 -24.40 6.20
CA GLU A 160 -15.63 -25.74 6.05
C GLU A 160 -16.73 -26.76 5.75
N ASP A 161 -17.88 -26.65 6.41
CA ASP A 161 -19.02 -27.54 6.20
C ASP A 161 -19.68 -27.32 4.84
N ALA A 162 -19.78 -26.06 4.38
CA ALA A 162 -20.26 -25.74 3.04
C ALA A 162 -19.34 -26.32 1.95
N VAL A 163 -18.01 -26.24 2.14
CA VAL A 163 -17.02 -26.84 1.24
C VAL A 163 -17.07 -28.38 1.30
N SER A 164 -17.23 -28.95 2.50
CA SER A 164 -17.39 -30.38 2.77
C SER A 164 -18.64 -30.98 2.10
N ASN A 165 -19.69 -30.18 1.92
CA ASN A 165 -20.90 -30.58 1.19
C ASN A 165 -20.75 -30.43 -0.33
N PHE A 166 -19.86 -29.55 -0.80
CA PHE A 166 -19.61 -29.35 -2.23
C PHE A 166 -18.75 -30.46 -2.85
N PHE A 167 -17.68 -30.88 -2.17
CA PHE A 167 -16.83 -32.00 -2.60
C PHE A 167 -17.31 -33.34 -2.02
N SER A 168 -17.09 -34.45 -2.72
CA SER A 168 -17.49 -35.77 -2.21
C SER A 168 -16.57 -36.28 -1.11
N ALA A 169 -15.27 -36.02 -1.23
CA ALA A 169 -14.23 -36.26 -0.24
C ALA A 169 -13.00 -35.41 -0.58
N SER A 170 -12.21 -35.00 0.40
CA SER A 170 -11.00 -34.20 0.17
C SER A 170 -9.84 -34.61 1.06
N CYS A 171 -8.64 -34.15 0.71
CA CYS A 171 -7.57 -33.94 1.68
C CYS A 171 -7.30 -32.45 1.82
N ALA A 172 -7.70 -31.88 2.96
CA ALA A 172 -7.48 -30.51 3.37
C ALA A 172 -6.81 -30.48 4.75
N PRO A 173 -5.46 -30.61 4.80
CA PRO A 173 -4.72 -30.66 6.04
C PRO A 173 -5.02 -29.44 6.94
N GLY A 174 -5.38 -29.68 8.20
CA GLY A 174 -5.84 -28.69 9.17
C GLY A 174 -7.34 -28.68 9.41
N ALA A 175 -8.14 -29.37 8.59
CA ALA A 175 -9.55 -29.59 8.86
C ALA A 175 -9.76 -30.53 10.05
N THR A 176 -10.98 -30.58 10.58
CA THR A 176 -11.34 -31.46 11.69
C THR A 176 -11.07 -32.93 11.32
N PRO A 177 -10.24 -33.67 12.10
CA PRO A 177 -9.97 -35.07 11.84
C PRO A 177 -11.26 -35.90 11.73
N GLY A 178 -11.31 -36.80 10.75
CA GLY A 178 -12.48 -37.63 10.48
C GLY A 178 -13.60 -36.96 9.67
N SER A 179 -13.50 -35.67 9.34
CA SER A 179 -14.42 -35.01 8.41
C SER A 179 -14.20 -35.46 6.96
N LYS A 180 -15.18 -35.22 6.06
CA LYS A 180 -15.00 -35.46 4.61
C LYS A 180 -13.80 -34.70 4.03
N LEU A 181 -13.44 -33.58 4.64
CA LEU A 181 -12.29 -32.78 4.24
C LEU A 181 -10.94 -33.47 4.55
N CYS A 182 -10.90 -34.45 5.44
CA CYS A 182 -9.70 -35.23 5.75
C CYS A 182 -9.75 -36.66 5.20
N GLN A 183 -10.85 -37.08 4.56
CA GLN A 183 -11.09 -38.47 4.17
C GLN A 183 -10.05 -39.01 3.17
N GLN A 184 -9.50 -38.16 2.31
CA GLN A 184 -8.48 -38.55 1.33
C GLN A 184 -7.04 -38.34 1.84
N CYS A 185 -6.85 -37.79 3.04
CA CYS A 185 -5.53 -37.66 3.62
C CYS A 185 -4.97 -39.02 4.05
N ILE A 186 -3.64 -39.17 4.02
CA ILE A 186 -2.98 -40.46 4.29
C ILE A 186 -2.12 -40.46 5.56
N GLY A 187 -2.15 -39.36 6.32
CA GLY A 187 -1.57 -39.23 7.65
C GLY A 187 -2.60 -38.72 8.67
N ASP A 188 -2.17 -37.79 9.53
CA ASP A 188 -2.98 -37.25 10.63
C ASP A 188 -3.86 -36.06 10.23
N CYS A 189 -3.88 -35.69 8.93
CA CYS A 189 -4.52 -34.48 8.43
C CYS A 189 -4.02 -33.18 9.09
N SER A 190 -2.84 -33.16 9.73
CA SER A 190 -2.29 -31.94 10.34
C SER A 190 -1.70 -30.98 9.30
N ARG A 191 -1.63 -29.67 9.61
CA ARG A 191 -0.91 -28.67 8.78
C ARG A 191 0.62 -28.78 8.95
N SER A 192 1.16 -29.99 8.89
CA SER A 192 2.57 -30.29 9.06
C SER A 192 3.00 -31.41 8.11
N HIS A 193 4.31 -31.64 8.00
CA HIS A 193 4.85 -32.75 7.21
C HIS A 193 4.60 -34.15 7.79
N ASN A 194 3.86 -34.27 8.91
CA ASN A 194 3.34 -35.56 9.38
C ASN A 194 2.20 -36.08 8.48
N GLU A 195 1.50 -35.17 7.79
CA GLU A 195 0.54 -35.49 6.74
C GLU A 195 1.28 -35.51 5.39
N PRO A 196 1.43 -36.67 4.72
CA PRO A 196 2.17 -36.75 3.45
C PRO A 196 1.55 -35.94 2.31
N TYR A 197 0.24 -35.70 2.32
CA TYR A 197 -0.44 -34.85 1.33
C TYR A 197 -0.43 -33.35 1.70
N TYR A 198 0.35 -32.94 2.70
CA TYR A 198 0.51 -31.54 3.08
C TYR A 198 1.36 -30.71 2.10
N ASP A 199 1.05 -29.41 2.04
CA ASP A 199 1.71 -28.40 1.22
C ASP A 199 1.60 -28.68 -0.29
N TYR A 200 2.31 -27.90 -1.12
CA TYR A 200 2.19 -27.97 -2.58
C TYR A 200 2.52 -29.35 -3.15
N ALA A 201 3.64 -29.93 -2.74
CA ALA A 201 4.09 -31.23 -3.25
C ALA A 201 3.13 -32.36 -2.84
N GLY A 202 2.67 -32.36 -1.58
CA GLY A 202 1.71 -33.35 -1.10
C GLY A 202 0.35 -33.24 -1.76
N ALA A 203 -0.17 -32.03 -1.98
CA ALA A 203 -1.45 -31.85 -2.68
C ALA A 203 -1.38 -32.31 -4.15
N PHE A 204 -0.24 -32.09 -4.83
CA PHE A 204 -0.02 -32.65 -6.16
C PHE A 204 0.14 -34.18 -6.13
N GLN A 205 0.81 -34.72 -5.12
CA GLN A 205 0.93 -36.17 -4.91
C GLN A 205 -0.44 -36.83 -4.71
N CYS A 206 -1.33 -36.21 -3.94
CA CYS A 206 -2.73 -36.63 -3.77
C CYS A 206 -3.49 -36.73 -5.11
N LEU A 207 -3.27 -35.81 -6.05
CA LEU A 207 -3.83 -35.90 -7.40
C LEU A 207 -3.14 -37.02 -8.19
N LYS A 208 -1.81 -37.13 -8.10
CA LYS A 208 -1.03 -38.15 -8.80
C LYS A 208 -1.45 -39.57 -8.41
N ASP A 209 -1.75 -39.79 -7.14
CA ASP A 209 -2.16 -41.08 -6.55
C ASP A 209 -3.65 -41.40 -6.75
N ASP A 210 -4.38 -40.61 -7.56
CA ASP A 210 -5.82 -40.75 -7.81
C ASP A 210 -6.69 -40.62 -6.54
N ALA A 211 -6.12 -40.08 -5.46
CA ALA A 211 -6.85 -39.78 -4.24
C ALA A 211 -7.81 -38.59 -4.47
N GLY A 212 -7.41 -37.59 -5.25
CA GLY A 212 -8.28 -36.49 -5.69
C GLY A 212 -8.38 -36.35 -7.21
N ASP A 213 -9.44 -35.69 -7.67
CA ASP A 213 -9.68 -35.39 -9.10
C ASP A 213 -9.07 -34.03 -9.51
N VAL A 214 -8.86 -33.14 -8.54
CA VAL A 214 -8.27 -31.80 -8.71
C VAL A 214 -7.30 -31.48 -7.56
N ALA A 215 -6.17 -30.86 -7.87
CA ALA A 215 -5.25 -30.30 -6.88
C ALA A 215 -5.19 -28.77 -6.98
N PHE A 216 -5.38 -28.09 -5.86
CA PHE A 216 -5.22 -26.64 -5.77
C PHE A 216 -3.83 -26.29 -5.25
N VAL A 217 -2.97 -25.78 -6.13
CA VAL A 217 -1.52 -25.59 -5.88
C VAL A 217 -1.01 -24.31 -6.54
N LYS A 218 0.30 -24.03 -6.44
CA LYS A 218 0.96 -22.97 -7.22
C LYS A 218 1.43 -23.48 -8.58
N HIS A 219 1.51 -22.61 -9.57
CA HIS A 219 1.95 -22.94 -10.94
C HIS A 219 3.34 -23.63 -11.03
N LEU A 220 4.21 -23.45 -10.04
CA LEU A 220 5.54 -24.07 -9.98
C LEU A 220 5.55 -25.51 -9.43
N THR A 221 4.38 -26.09 -9.12
CA THR A 221 4.30 -27.36 -8.38
C THR A 221 4.48 -28.58 -9.29
N VAL A 222 3.96 -28.54 -10.51
CA VAL A 222 4.02 -29.67 -11.45
C VAL A 222 5.44 -29.74 -12.04
N PRO A 223 6.17 -30.86 -11.86
CA PRO A 223 7.51 -31.01 -12.41
C PRO A 223 7.51 -30.93 -13.94
N ASP A 224 8.55 -30.35 -14.54
CA ASP A 224 8.65 -30.18 -16.00
C ASP A 224 8.49 -31.50 -16.77
N SER A 225 9.04 -32.59 -16.25
CA SER A 225 8.92 -33.93 -16.84
C SER A 225 7.50 -34.50 -16.85
N GLU A 226 6.60 -33.94 -16.04
CA GLU A 226 5.25 -34.47 -15.84
C GLU A 226 4.16 -33.57 -16.43
N LYS A 227 4.47 -32.31 -16.81
CA LYS A 227 3.49 -31.31 -17.28
C LYS A 227 2.56 -31.82 -18.39
N ALA A 228 3.07 -32.66 -19.30
CA ALA A 228 2.30 -33.23 -20.40
C ALA A 228 1.09 -34.09 -19.97
N ASN A 229 1.11 -34.59 -18.73
CA ASN A 229 0.05 -35.44 -18.16
C ASN A 229 -1.06 -34.65 -17.45
N TYR A 230 -0.93 -33.32 -17.34
CA TYR A 230 -1.81 -32.47 -16.54
C TYR A 230 -2.28 -31.24 -17.33
N GLU A 231 -3.40 -30.67 -16.88
CA GLU A 231 -4.01 -29.46 -17.43
C GLU A 231 -4.47 -28.55 -16.28
N LEU A 232 -4.69 -27.27 -16.59
CA LEU A 232 -5.26 -26.29 -15.68
C LEU A 232 -6.76 -26.13 -15.94
N LEU A 233 -7.54 -25.93 -14.87
CA LEU A 233 -8.92 -25.44 -14.99
C LEU A 233 -8.94 -23.91 -14.89
N CYS A 234 -9.52 -23.27 -15.90
CA CYS A 234 -9.61 -21.82 -15.99
C CYS A 234 -10.96 -21.32 -15.45
N LYS A 235 -11.01 -20.05 -15.01
CA LYS A 235 -12.22 -19.45 -14.41
C LYS A 235 -13.40 -19.34 -15.38
N ASP A 236 -13.12 -19.24 -16.68
CA ASP A 236 -14.10 -19.22 -17.76
C ASP A 236 -14.66 -20.61 -18.11
N ASN A 237 -14.33 -21.62 -17.30
CA ASN A 237 -14.71 -23.03 -17.49
C ASN A 237 -13.98 -23.73 -18.65
N THR A 238 -12.95 -23.11 -19.23
CA THR A 238 -12.05 -23.77 -20.19
C THR A 238 -10.91 -24.51 -19.48
N ARG A 239 -10.06 -25.15 -20.28
CA ARG A 239 -8.85 -25.84 -19.84
C ARG A 239 -7.65 -25.33 -20.64
N ALA A 240 -6.48 -25.32 -20.02
CA ALA A 240 -5.24 -24.91 -20.67
C ALA A 240 -4.07 -25.81 -20.25
N PRO A 241 -3.00 -25.89 -21.05
CA PRO A 241 -1.71 -26.45 -20.62
C PRO A 241 -1.20 -25.81 -19.32
N VAL A 242 -0.36 -26.53 -18.57
CA VAL A 242 0.20 -26.06 -17.29
C VAL A 242 1.08 -24.81 -17.47
N GLU A 243 1.66 -24.65 -18.65
CA GLU A 243 2.52 -23.53 -19.05
C GLU A 243 1.74 -22.22 -19.22
N ASP A 244 0.44 -22.30 -19.52
CA ASP A 244 -0.42 -21.14 -19.77
C ASP A 244 -0.99 -20.53 -18.49
N PHE A 245 -0.35 -20.77 -17.34
CA PHE A 245 -0.78 -20.28 -16.03
C PHE A 245 -0.96 -18.75 -15.97
N LYS A 246 -0.27 -17.98 -16.83
CA LYS A 246 -0.40 -16.51 -16.86
C LYS A 246 -1.77 -16.06 -17.36
N THR A 247 -2.42 -16.84 -18.23
CA THR A 247 -3.77 -16.57 -18.76
C THR A 247 -4.83 -17.45 -18.09
N CYS A 248 -4.44 -18.65 -17.63
CA CYS A 248 -5.30 -19.60 -16.92
C CYS A 248 -4.86 -19.79 -15.46
N HIS A 249 -5.39 -18.97 -14.57
CA HIS A 249 -5.18 -19.07 -13.13
C HIS A 249 -6.41 -18.61 -12.34
N LEU A 250 -6.46 -18.96 -11.06
CA LEU A 250 -7.51 -18.49 -10.15
C LEU A 250 -7.20 -17.06 -9.69
N ALA A 251 -5.98 -16.85 -9.17
CA ALA A 251 -5.45 -15.54 -8.78
C ALA A 251 -3.93 -15.48 -8.84
N LYS A 252 -3.38 -14.28 -9.03
CA LYS A 252 -1.98 -13.95 -8.76
C LYS A 252 -1.87 -13.53 -7.29
N VAL A 253 -0.96 -14.13 -6.53
CA VAL A 253 -0.86 -13.95 -5.08
C VAL A 253 0.57 -13.58 -4.68
N PRO A 254 0.76 -12.79 -3.61
CA PRO A 254 2.09 -12.48 -3.08
C PRO A 254 2.86 -13.73 -2.66
N ALA A 255 4.19 -13.66 -2.73
CA ALA A 255 5.07 -14.73 -2.27
C ALA A 255 4.94 -15.00 -0.77
N HIS A 256 5.60 -16.06 -0.28
CA HIS A 256 5.68 -16.30 1.15
C HIS A 256 6.66 -15.28 1.75
N ALA A 257 6.47 -14.92 3.01
CA ALA A 257 7.30 -13.90 3.65
C ALA A 257 7.72 -14.29 5.06
N VAL A 258 8.92 -13.85 5.43
CA VAL A 258 9.38 -13.84 6.82
C VAL A 258 8.62 -12.77 7.58
N VAL A 259 7.99 -13.18 8.67
CA VAL A 259 7.18 -12.34 9.55
C VAL A 259 7.84 -12.24 10.92
N THR A 260 7.82 -11.05 11.51
CA THR A 260 8.38 -10.76 12.84
C THR A 260 7.56 -9.70 13.58
N ARG A 261 7.96 -9.36 14.81
CA ARG A 261 7.39 -8.24 15.59
C ARG A 261 7.75 -6.89 14.96
N LYS A 262 6.98 -5.85 15.27
CA LYS A 262 7.27 -4.47 14.86
C LYS A 262 8.45 -3.89 15.64
N ASP A 263 9.65 -4.26 15.23
CA ASP A 263 10.91 -3.81 15.81
C ASP A 263 11.94 -3.61 14.67
N PRO A 264 12.36 -2.35 14.40
CA PRO A 264 13.34 -2.07 13.36
C PRO A 264 14.70 -2.73 13.59
N GLN A 265 15.17 -2.84 14.84
CA GLN A 265 16.46 -3.44 15.14
C GLN A 265 16.41 -4.95 14.90
N LEU A 266 15.34 -5.60 15.34
CA LEU A 266 15.11 -7.03 15.07
C LEU A 266 14.98 -7.30 13.57
N THR A 267 14.32 -6.41 12.83
CA THR A 267 14.17 -6.51 11.37
C THR A 267 15.53 -6.48 10.68
N GLU A 268 16.41 -5.56 11.06
CA GLU A 268 17.78 -5.51 10.52
C GLU A 268 18.59 -6.75 10.94
N LEU A 269 18.46 -7.20 12.19
CA LEU A 269 19.14 -8.40 12.68
C LEU A 269 18.76 -9.63 11.85
N ILE A 270 17.46 -9.83 11.60
CA ILE A 270 16.95 -10.96 10.79
C ILE A 270 17.47 -10.86 9.35
N TRP A 271 17.37 -9.69 8.72
CA TRP A 271 17.83 -9.48 7.35
C TRP A 271 19.33 -9.73 7.20
N ASN A 272 20.15 -9.16 8.08
CA ASN A 272 21.60 -9.31 8.06
C ASN A 272 22.00 -10.76 8.34
N SER A 273 21.35 -11.42 9.30
CA SER A 273 21.61 -12.83 9.63
C SER A 273 21.32 -13.74 8.43
N LEU A 274 20.17 -13.59 7.77
CA LEU A 274 19.81 -14.37 6.57
C LEU A 274 20.74 -14.08 5.38
N SER A 275 21.07 -12.80 5.14
CA SER A 275 21.94 -12.38 4.04
C SER A 275 23.39 -12.84 4.22
N SER A 276 23.81 -13.10 5.45
CA SER A 276 25.16 -13.57 5.79
C SER A 276 25.34 -15.08 5.74
N VAL A 277 24.26 -15.87 5.54
CA VAL A 277 24.35 -17.33 5.49
C VAL A 277 25.20 -17.75 4.28
N GLN A 278 26.27 -18.50 4.56
CA GLN A 278 27.17 -19.06 3.56
C GLN A 278 27.36 -20.55 3.83
N GLY A 279 27.49 -21.37 2.78
CA GLY A 279 27.73 -22.81 2.92
C GLY A 279 26.55 -23.62 3.47
N PHE A 280 25.33 -23.08 3.41
CA PHE A 280 24.08 -23.76 3.70
C PHE A 280 23.03 -23.34 2.67
N ASP A 281 22.33 -24.30 2.07
CA ASP A 281 21.27 -24.01 1.11
C ASP A 281 19.94 -23.80 1.84
N LEU A 282 19.55 -22.53 2.00
CA LEU A 282 18.28 -22.15 2.64
C LEU A 282 17.07 -22.70 1.87
N PHE A 283 17.17 -22.80 0.55
CA PHE A 283 16.06 -23.12 -0.36
C PHE A 283 16.13 -24.56 -0.89
N SER A 284 16.89 -25.45 -0.27
CA SER A 284 16.84 -26.88 -0.59
C SER A 284 16.37 -27.71 0.59
N SER A 285 15.50 -28.67 0.30
CA SER A 285 15.04 -29.70 1.25
C SER A 285 15.47 -31.10 0.82
N GLU A 286 16.33 -31.25 -0.20
CA GLU A 286 16.73 -32.54 -0.78
C GLU A 286 17.35 -33.49 0.27
N GLY A 287 18.20 -32.96 1.16
CA GLY A 287 18.79 -33.71 2.27
C GLY A 287 17.80 -34.17 3.35
N TYR A 288 16.52 -33.81 3.23
CA TYR A 288 15.46 -34.10 4.21
C TYR A 288 14.26 -34.82 3.56
N ALA A 289 14.49 -35.45 2.39
CA ALA A 289 13.49 -36.22 1.68
C ALA A 289 12.77 -37.25 2.61
N PRO A 290 11.47 -37.53 2.37
CA PRO A 290 10.65 -37.02 1.25
C PRO A 290 10.05 -35.62 1.48
N SER A 291 10.32 -34.98 2.62
CA SER A 291 9.75 -33.66 2.95
C SER A 291 10.33 -32.55 2.07
N LYS A 292 9.47 -31.64 1.62
CA LYS A 292 9.81 -30.48 0.78
C LYS A 292 9.40 -29.17 1.43
N ASN A 293 10.00 -28.07 0.96
CA ASN A 293 9.72 -26.70 1.41
C ASN A 293 9.85 -26.50 2.92
N LEU A 294 10.93 -27.02 3.51
CA LEU A 294 11.23 -26.85 4.93
C LEU A 294 11.81 -25.46 5.20
N MET A 295 11.20 -24.70 6.12
CA MET A 295 11.51 -23.29 6.48
C MET A 295 11.26 -22.25 5.37
N PHE A 296 11.72 -22.53 4.15
CA PHE A 296 11.52 -21.71 2.94
C PHE A 296 11.01 -22.60 1.81
N LYS A 297 10.43 -22.00 0.77
CA LYS A 297 10.06 -22.76 -0.43
C LYS A 297 11.30 -23.20 -1.21
N ASP A 298 11.27 -24.44 -1.69
CA ASP A 298 12.38 -24.97 -2.48
C ASP A 298 12.51 -24.30 -3.86
N SER A 299 11.47 -23.57 -4.27
CA SER A 299 11.46 -22.77 -5.50
C SER A 299 11.97 -21.34 -5.31
N ALA A 300 12.29 -20.93 -4.08
CA ALA A 300 12.85 -19.61 -3.82
C ALA A 300 14.28 -19.53 -4.36
N VAL A 301 14.60 -18.43 -5.04
CA VAL A 301 15.92 -18.17 -5.63
C VAL A 301 16.69 -17.17 -4.77
N LYS A 302 15.96 -16.22 -4.16
CA LYS A 302 16.53 -15.21 -3.26
C LYS A 302 15.46 -14.67 -2.31
N LEU A 303 15.94 -13.89 -1.34
CA LEU A 303 15.11 -13.11 -0.43
C LEU A 303 15.17 -11.63 -0.81
N VAL A 304 14.05 -10.93 -0.67
CA VAL A 304 13.94 -9.50 -0.96
C VAL A 304 13.42 -8.78 0.28
N LYS A 305 14.19 -7.80 0.77
CA LYS A 305 13.80 -6.96 1.89
C LYS A 305 12.60 -6.10 1.52
N LEU A 306 11.58 -6.09 2.39
CA LEU A 306 10.38 -5.28 2.20
C LEU A 306 10.63 -3.83 2.63
N PRO A 307 9.90 -2.85 2.05
CA PRO A 307 9.92 -1.49 2.54
C PRO A 307 9.56 -1.42 4.02
N ALA A 308 10.18 -0.47 4.73
CA ALA A 308 9.81 -0.21 6.13
C ALA A 308 8.31 0.11 6.22
N ASN A 309 7.69 -0.30 7.33
CA ASN A 309 6.25 -0.14 7.58
C ASN A 309 5.31 -0.97 6.67
N THR A 310 5.85 -1.94 5.91
CA THR A 310 5.00 -2.92 5.21
C THR A 310 4.31 -3.80 6.25
N ASP A 311 3.00 -3.64 6.40
CA ASP A 311 2.18 -4.51 7.23
C ASP A 311 1.56 -5.65 6.40
N SER A 312 0.89 -6.59 7.07
CA SER A 312 0.22 -7.72 6.41
C SER A 312 -0.83 -7.29 5.38
N PHE A 313 -1.54 -6.18 5.62
CA PHE A 313 -2.53 -5.69 4.66
C PHE A 313 -1.84 -5.16 3.40
N LEU A 314 -0.80 -4.34 3.52
CA LEU A 314 -0.07 -3.77 2.40
C LEU A 314 0.65 -4.85 1.60
N TYR A 315 1.23 -5.84 2.29
CA TYR A 315 1.88 -6.98 1.67
C TYR A 315 0.90 -7.83 0.85
N LEU A 316 -0.23 -8.18 1.47
CA LEU A 316 -1.22 -9.06 0.86
C LEU A 316 -2.06 -8.34 -0.18
N GLY A 317 -2.31 -7.05 0.06
CA GLY A 317 -3.03 -6.08 -0.74
C GLY A 317 -4.54 -6.32 -0.91
N ALA A 318 -5.24 -5.36 -1.51
CA ALA A 318 -6.70 -5.22 -1.47
C ALA A 318 -7.48 -6.40 -2.06
N GLU A 319 -7.06 -6.96 -3.20
CA GLU A 319 -7.80 -8.07 -3.85
C GLU A 319 -7.75 -9.36 -3.02
N TYR A 320 -6.56 -9.69 -2.49
CA TYR A 320 -6.43 -10.82 -1.57
C TYR A 320 -7.26 -10.60 -0.30
N MET A 321 -7.26 -9.37 0.24
CA MET A 321 -8.03 -9.01 1.42
C MET A 321 -9.54 -9.13 1.19
N SER A 322 -10.05 -8.74 0.02
CA SER A 322 -11.48 -8.90 -0.28
C SER A 322 -11.88 -10.37 -0.33
N ILE A 323 -11.01 -11.24 -0.85
CA ILE A 323 -11.22 -12.70 -0.83
C ILE A 323 -11.26 -13.21 0.61
N VAL A 324 -10.26 -12.89 1.45
CA VAL A 324 -10.24 -13.37 2.84
C VAL A 324 -11.46 -12.87 3.63
N ARG A 325 -11.91 -11.63 3.43
CA ARG A 325 -13.12 -11.11 4.07
C ARG A 325 -14.39 -11.80 3.58
N SER A 326 -14.49 -12.10 2.29
CA SER A 326 -15.66 -12.80 1.74
C SER A 326 -15.76 -14.25 2.23
N LEU A 327 -14.63 -14.88 2.57
CA LEU A 327 -14.60 -16.22 3.18
C LEU A 327 -15.09 -16.23 4.62
N LYS A 328 -14.98 -15.11 5.33
CA LYS A 328 -15.44 -15.04 6.72
C LYS A 328 -16.89 -14.62 6.84
N LYS A 329 -17.40 -13.80 5.90
CA LYS A 329 -18.71 -13.13 6.02
C LYS A 329 -18.95 -12.70 7.48
N GLU A 330 -17.95 -12.06 8.09
CA GLU A 330 -18.13 -11.49 9.43
C GLU A 330 -19.38 -10.61 9.35
N PRO A 331 -20.34 -10.73 10.30
CA PRO A 331 -21.40 -9.77 10.36
C PRO A 331 -20.70 -8.41 10.52
N THR A 332 -20.84 -7.55 9.52
CA THR A 332 -20.85 -6.12 9.80
C THR A 332 -21.95 -5.99 10.85
N SER A 333 -21.57 -5.84 12.11
CA SER A 333 -22.45 -5.54 13.22
C SER A 333 -23.41 -4.45 12.76
N ALA A 334 -24.63 -4.85 12.39
CA ALA A 334 -25.56 -4.11 11.56
C ALA A 334 -24.98 -3.60 10.22
N SER A 335 -25.78 -3.75 9.18
CA SER A 335 -25.69 -3.00 7.93
C SER A 335 -25.87 -1.50 8.19
N SER A 336 -24.90 -0.84 8.83
CA SER A 336 -24.83 0.61 8.76
C SER A 336 -24.56 0.93 7.30
N SER A 337 -25.59 1.39 6.59
CA SER A 337 -25.45 1.93 5.24
C SER A 337 -24.60 3.22 5.24
N ALA A 338 -24.19 3.70 6.41
CA ALA A 338 -23.34 4.86 6.57
C ALA A 338 -21.99 4.71 5.90
N ILE A 339 -21.39 5.86 5.59
CA ILE A 339 -20.00 5.97 5.18
C ILE A 339 -19.17 6.36 6.39
N LYS A 340 -18.10 5.62 6.63
CA LYS A 340 -17.06 6.01 7.58
C LYS A 340 -16.11 7.01 6.92
N TRP A 341 -16.35 8.30 7.10
CA TRP A 341 -15.49 9.36 6.58
C TRP A 341 -14.20 9.48 7.41
N CYS A 342 -13.04 9.51 6.77
CA CYS A 342 -11.77 9.69 7.46
C CYS A 342 -11.35 11.17 7.47
N ALA A 343 -11.25 11.74 8.66
CA ALA A 343 -10.83 13.10 8.94
C ALA A 343 -9.37 13.13 9.45
N VAL A 344 -8.59 14.11 8.99
CA VAL A 344 -7.18 14.25 9.36
C VAL A 344 -7.01 15.31 10.45
N GLY A 345 -6.64 14.86 11.65
CA GLY A 345 -6.41 15.72 12.80
C GLY A 345 -7.70 16.25 13.45
N HIS A 346 -7.52 17.01 14.53
CA HIS A 346 -8.63 17.40 15.42
C HIS A 346 -9.67 18.29 14.74
N ALA A 347 -9.26 19.31 14.00
CA ALA A 347 -10.19 20.28 13.41
C ALA A 347 -11.13 19.64 12.37
N GLU A 348 -10.59 18.78 11.51
CA GLU A 348 -11.41 18.01 10.58
C GLU A 348 -12.31 17.02 11.30
N THR A 349 -11.81 16.36 12.36
CA THR A 349 -12.60 15.42 13.16
C THR A 349 -13.81 16.12 13.77
N SER A 350 -13.62 17.29 14.40
CA SER A 350 -14.73 18.06 14.98
C SER A 350 -15.78 18.50 13.93
N LYS A 351 -15.33 18.87 12.72
CA LYS A 351 -16.27 19.18 11.62
C LYS A 351 -16.99 17.93 11.14
N CYS A 352 -16.31 16.80 11.06
CA CYS A 352 -16.90 15.53 10.69
C CYS A 352 -17.95 15.11 11.74
N ASP A 353 -17.64 15.20 13.03
CA ASP A 353 -18.58 14.84 14.10
C ASP A 353 -19.86 15.70 14.02
N SER A 354 -19.69 16.99 13.72
CA SER A 354 -20.81 17.90 13.45
C SER A 354 -21.62 17.45 12.24
N TRP A 355 -20.97 17.03 11.14
CA TRP A 355 -21.65 16.46 9.98
C TRP A 355 -22.39 15.17 10.33
N SER A 356 -21.78 14.28 11.09
CA SER A 356 -22.36 13.01 11.54
C SER A 356 -23.65 13.25 12.32
N ILE A 357 -23.62 14.15 13.32
CA ILE A 357 -24.80 14.53 14.12
C ILE A 357 -25.91 15.11 13.24
N ASN A 358 -25.58 16.02 12.32
CA ASN A 358 -26.57 16.63 11.43
C ASN A 358 -27.08 15.67 10.35
N SER A 359 -26.33 14.61 10.04
CA SER A 359 -26.72 13.58 9.06
C SER A 359 -27.65 12.50 9.63
N MET A 360 -27.99 12.57 10.93
CA MET A 360 -28.91 11.64 11.57
C MET A 360 -30.34 11.85 11.06
N GLY A 361 -30.94 10.82 10.48
CA GLY A 361 -32.38 10.75 10.21
C GLY A 361 -33.15 10.07 11.33
N ASP A 362 -34.44 9.80 11.12
CA ASP A 362 -35.35 9.25 12.14
C ASP A 362 -34.92 7.86 12.70
N GLU A 363 -34.12 7.06 11.97
CA GLU A 363 -33.65 5.76 12.47
C GLU A 363 -32.19 5.38 12.15
N ASN A 364 -31.43 6.14 11.35
CA ASN A 364 -30.05 5.77 10.99
C ASN A 364 -29.12 6.96 10.76
N THR A 365 -27.85 6.79 11.14
CA THR A 365 -26.76 7.71 10.80
C THR A 365 -26.29 7.45 9.37
N VAL A 366 -26.04 8.50 8.59
CA VAL A 366 -25.58 8.37 7.19
C VAL A 366 -24.07 8.58 7.06
N ILE A 367 -23.46 9.35 7.97
CA ILE A 367 -22.03 9.61 8.02
C ILE A 367 -21.49 9.29 9.41
N GLU A 368 -20.48 8.43 9.47
CA GLU A 368 -19.70 8.13 10.68
C GLU A 368 -18.28 8.68 10.52
N CYS A 369 -17.64 9.09 11.60
CA CYS A 369 -16.33 9.72 11.54
C CYS A 369 -15.22 8.82 12.07
N GLN A 370 -14.11 8.82 11.35
CA GLN A 370 -12.86 8.17 11.71
C GLN A 370 -11.76 9.22 11.71
N ASN A 371 -10.83 9.15 12.66
CA ASN A 371 -9.71 10.08 12.74
C ASN A 371 -8.41 9.36 12.37
N ALA A 372 -7.53 10.05 11.65
CA ALA A 372 -6.12 9.71 11.56
C ALA A 372 -5.22 10.95 11.69
N ALA A 373 -3.96 10.73 12.04
CA ALA A 373 -2.97 11.80 12.17
C ALA A 373 -2.52 12.36 10.81
N THR A 374 -2.55 11.55 9.76
CA THR A 374 -2.07 11.90 8.42
C THR A 374 -3.02 11.38 7.33
N VAL A 375 -2.90 11.96 6.13
CA VAL A 375 -3.63 11.46 4.94
C VAL A 375 -3.27 10.01 4.64
N ASP A 376 -1.98 9.65 4.69
CA ASP A 376 -1.51 8.28 4.46
C ASP A 376 -2.14 7.29 5.46
N ASP A 377 -2.31 7.69 6.72
CA ASP A 377 -2.97 6.85 7.72
C ASP A 377 -4.48 6.71 7.45
N CYS A 378 -5.14 7.76 6.95
CA CYS A 378 -6.52 7.65 6.47
C CYS A 378 -6.62 6.72 5.25
N LEU A 379 -5.70 6.81 4.28
CA LEU A 379 -5.66 5.89 3.14
C LEU A 379 -5.49 4.44 3.61
N LYS A 380 -4.59 4.16 4.56
CA LYS A 380 -4.44 2.83 5.17
C LYS A 380 -5.75 2.37 5.84
N LYS A 381 -6.44 3.24 6.60
CA LYS A 381 -7.74 2.92 7.21
C LYS A 381 -8.80 2.59 6.17
N ILE A 382 -8.85 3.33 5.06
CA ILE A 382 -9.76 3.04 3.94
C ILE A 382 -9.42 1.69 3.35
N MET A 383 -8.15 1.40 3.09
CA MET A 383 -7.74 0.10 2.54
C MET A 383 -8.13 -1.05 3.50
N ARG A 384 -7.98 -0.84 4.81
CA ARG A 384 -8.34 -1.79 5.88
C ARG A 384 -9.83 -1.87 6.22
N SER A 385 -10.70 -1.13 5.52
CA SER A 385 -12.14 -1.05 5.84
C SER A 385 -12.46 -0.53 7.25
N GLU A 386 -11.51 0.16 7.87
CA GLU A 386 -11.72 0.92 9.10
C GLU A 386 -12.39 2.27 8.79
N ALA A 387 -12.13 2.81 7.60
CA ALA A 387 -12.82 3.95 7.00
C ALA A 387 -13.29 3.58 5.58
N ASP A 388 -14.09 4.43 4.95
CA ASP A 388 -14.66 4.22 3.62
C ASP A 388 -14.23 5.25 2.59
N ALA A 389 -14.12 6.52 2.96
CA ALA A 389 -13.80 7.58 2.03
C ALA A 389 -13.10 8.77 2.70
N MET A 390 -12.38 9.54 1.90
CA MET A 390 -11.87 10.86 2.24
C MET A 390 -11.66 11.68 0.95
N ALA A 391 -11.61 13.01 1.06
CA ALA A 391 -11.18 13.87 -0.03
C ALA A 391 -9.67 14.11 0.03
N VAL A 392 -9.00 14.05 -1.12
CA VAL A 392 -7.54 14.17 -1.25
C VAL A 392 -7.17 14.98 -2.48
N ASP A 393 -5.99 15.60 -2.46
CA ASP A 393 -5.46 16.32 -3.63
C ASP A 393 -4.89 15.36 -4.69
N GLY A 394 -4.61 15.85 -5.90
CA GLY A 394 -4.11 15.03 -7.00
C GLY A 394 -2.82 14.24 -6.71
N GLY A 395 -1.93 14.74 -5.85
CA GLY A 395 -0.76 13.98 -5.38
C GLY A 395 -1.14 12.74 -4.59
N GLN A 396 -2.13 12.89 -3.71
CA GLN A 396 -2.62 11.81 -2.88
C GLN A 396 -3.60 10.88 -3.61
N VAL A 397 -4.28 11.36 -4.66
CA VAL A 397 -5.00 10.48 -5.60
C VAL A 397 -4.04 9.52 -6.31
N TYR A 398 -2.82 9.97 -6.66
CA TYR A 398 -1.80 9.10 -7.23
C TYR A 398 -1.41 7.98 -6.26
N THR A 399 -1.07 8.33 -5.01
CA THR A 399 -0.74 7.36 -3.95
C THR A 399 -1.88 6.39 -3.71
N ALA A 400 -3.10 6.90 -3.52
CA ALA A 400 -4.31 6.11 -3.32
C ALA A 400 -4.55 5.14 -4.48
N GLY A 401 -4.36 5.60 -5.72
CA GLY A 401 -4.47 4.80 -6.94
C GLY A 401 -3.42 3.69 -7.03
N LYS A 402 -2.17 3.96 -6.64
CA LYS A 402 -1.12 2.93 -6.52
C LYS A 402 -1.47 1.86 -5.47
N CYS A 403 -2.22 2.25 -4.45
CA CYS A 403 -2.74 1.36 -3.41
C CYS A 403 -4.08 0.69 -3.75
N GLY A 404 -4.59 0.84 -4.99
CA GLY A 404 -5.80 0.17 -5.47
C GLY A 404 -7.12 0.87 -5.13
N LEU A 405 -7.07 2.09 -4.57
CA LEU A 405 -8.24 2.93 -4.38
C LEU A 405 -8.61 3.66 -5.68
N VAL A 406 -9.87 4.08 -5.79
CA VAL A 406 -10.40 4.75 -6.98
C VAL A 406 -10.98 6.12 -6.64
N PRO A 407 -10.78 7.14 -7.48
CA PRO A 407 -11.47 8.42 -7.34
C PRO A 407 -12.93 8.28 -7.79
N VAL A 408 -13.87 8.84 -7.03
CA VAL A 408 -15.31 8.66 -7.29
C VAL A 408 -16.10 9.96 -7.45
N LEU A 409 -15.71 11.00 -6.74
CA LEU A 409 -16.26 12.35 -6.87
C LEU A 409 -15.10 13.35 -6.94
N VAL A 410 -15.31 14.46 -7.61
CA VAL A 410 -14.35 15.57 -7.69
C VAL A 410 -14.99 16.84 -7.15
N GLU A 411 -14.21 17.64 -6.41
CA GLU A 411 -14.64 18.97 -6.00
C GLU A 411 -14.75 19.89 -7.23
N GLN A 412 -15.95 20.41 -7.47
CA GLN A 412 -16.23 21.36 -8.55
C GLN A 412 -16.26 22.78 -7.97
N TYR A 413 -15.43 23.67 -8.50
CA TYR A 413 -15.30 25.06 -8.07
C TYR A 413 -16.08 26.05 -8.94
N ASN A 414 -16.54 25.61 -10.12
CA ASN A 414 -17.43 26.39 -10.98
C ASN A 414 -18.88 25.95 -10.81
N GLU A 415 -19.74 26.86 -10.35
CA GLU A 415 -21.15 26.61 -10.09
C GLU A 415 -21.94 26.21 -11.34
N ASP A 416 -21.61 26.81 -12.50
CA ASP A 416 -22.26 26.49 -13.79
C ASP A 416 -22.02 25.04 -14.22
N SER A 417 -20.93 24.44 -13.72
CA SER A 417 -20.55 23.06 -14.04
C SER A 417 -21.21 22.03 -13.12
N CYS A 418 -21.87 22.45 -12.04
CA CYS A 418 -22.49 21.53 -11.08
C CYS A 418 -23.73 20.81 -11.61
N ASN A 419 -24.45 21.43 -12.56
CA ASN A 419 -25.68 20.88 -13.13
C ASN A 419 -25.46 20.20 -14.50
N ASN A 420 -24.23 20.16 -14.99
CA ASN A 420 -23.90 19.58 -16.28
C ASN A 420 -23.04 18.31 -16.09
N PRO A 421 -23.60 17.10 -16.29
CA PRO A 421 -22.85 15.85 -16.18
C PRO A 421 -21.67 15.74 -17.14
N GLU A 422 -21.71 16.46 -18.27
CA GLU A 422 -20.66 16.52 -19.28
C GLU A 422 -19.63 17.63 -19.02
N ALA A 423 -19.81 18.45 -17.98
CA ALA A 423 -18.86 19.49 -17.66
C ALA A 423 -17.51 18.90 -17.26
N LEU A 424 -16.44 19.55 -17.70
CA LEU A 424 -15.10 19.17 -17.30
C LEU A 424 -14.93 19.35 -15.79
N ALA A 425 -14.31 18.36 -15.16
CA ALA A 425 -13.92 18.45 -13.76
C ALA A 425 -13.07 19.71 -13.52
N SER A 426 -13.31 20.36 -12.38
CA SER A 426 -12.48 21.48 -11.95
C SER A 426 -11.01 21.09 -11.92
N SER A 427 -10.17 22.04 -12.33
CA SER A 427 -8.73 21.87 -12.42
C SER A 427 -8.04 23.21 -12.26
N TYR A 428 -6.76 23.18 -11.95
CA TYR A 428 -5.92 24.36 -11.94
C TYR A 428 -4.61 24.08 -12.66
N TYR A 429 -4.01 25.11 -13.22
CA TYR A 429 -2.72 25.02 -13.87
C TYR A 429 -1.60 25.28 -12.87
N ALA A 430 -0.64 24.36 -12.79
CA ALA A 430 0.63 24.57 -12.11
C ALA A 430 1.55 25.38 -13.03
N VAL A 431 2.11 26.48 -12.51
CA VAL A 431 2.90 27.43 -13.29
C VAL A 431 4.20 27.78 -12.58
N ALA A 432 5.21 28.17 -13.37
CA ALA A 432 6.42 28.81 -12.89
C ALA A 432 6.33 30.31 -13.17
N VAL A 433 6.42 31.12 -12.11
CA VAL A 433 6.27 32.58 -12.17
C VAL A 433 7.62 33.22 -11.85
N VAL A 434 7.99 34.23 -12.63
CA VAL A 434 9.19 35.06 -12.42
C VAL A 434 8.82 36.54 -12.49
N LYS A 435 9.66 37.41 -11.92
CA LYS A 435 9.56 38.85 -12.16
C LYS A 435 9.89 39.13 -13.63
N LYS A 436 9.14 40.02 -14.29
CA LYS A 436 9.32 40.37 -15.71
C LYS A 436 10.71 40.97 -15.97
N SER A 437 11.25 41.69 -14.99
CA SER A 437 12.60 42.28 -15.01
C SER A 437 13.74 41.25 -14.94
N SER A 438 13.48 40.00 -14.57
CA SER A 438 14.53 38.99 -14.38
C SER A 438 15.17 38.50 -15.68
N GLY A 439 14.45 38.55 -16.80
CA GLY A 439 14.89 37.95 -18.07
C GLY A 439 15.00 36.42 -18.05
N LEU A 440 14.55 35.76 -16.98
CA LEU A 440 14.64 34.30 -16.85
C LEU A 440 13.67 33.58 -17.78
N THR A 441 14.13 32.43 -18.28
CA THR A 441 13.34 31.46 -19.04
C THR A 441 13.48 30.09 -18.39
N TRP A 442 12.65 29.12 -18.79
CA TRP A 442 12.76 27.74 -18.28
C TRP A 442 14.18 27.16 -18.51
N GLU A 443 14.75 27.40 -19.68
CA GLU A 443 16.06 26.87 -20.07
C GLU A 443 17.23 27.51 -19.31
N THR A 444 17.02 28.70 -18.74
CA THR A 444 18.04 29.42 -17.97
C THR A 444 17.82 29.31 -16.45
N LEU A 445 16.91 28.47 -15.96
CA LEU A 445 16.60 28.35 -14.53
C LEU A 445 17.73 27.74 -13.69
N LYS A 446 18.60 26.93 -14.31
CA LYS A 446 19.66 26.22 -13.58
C LYS A 446 20.62 27.21 -12.91
N GLY A 447 20.85 27.03 -11.61
CA GLY A 447 21.71 27.86 -10.77
C GLY A 447 20.99 29.00 -10.05
N HIS A 448 19.71 29.26 -10.35
CA HIS A 448 18.94 30.32 -9.70
C HIS A 448 18.29 29.88 -8.38
N ARG A 449 17.74 30.86 -7.66
CA ARG A 449 17.03 30.63 -6.40
C ARG A 449 15.55 30.34 -6.63
N SER A 450 14.99 29.36 -5.92
CA SER A 450 13.61 28.93 -6.14
C SER A 450 12.73 29.00 -4.89
N CYS A 451 11.44 29.27 -5.12
CA CYS A 451 10.39 29.33 -4.10
C CYS A 451 9.35 28.24 -4.37
N HIS A 452 9.09 27.42 -3.36
CA HIS A 452 8.21 26.26 -3.45
C HIS A 452 7.15 26.30 -2.36
N THR A 453 5.96 25.82 -2.68
CA THR A 453 4.85 25.76 -1.71
C THR A 453 5.10 24.79 -0.55
N GLY A 454 6.07 23.88 -0.70
CA GLY A 454 6.44 22.84 0.25
C GLY A 454 6.88 21.56 -0.48
N VAL A 455 7.81 20.82 0.12
CA VAL A 455 8.28 19.52 -0.39
C VAL A 455 7.10 18.55 -0.50
N GLY A 456 7.04 17.79 -1.61
CA GLY A 456 5.98 16.81 -1.85
C GLY A 456 4.64 17.38 -2.34
N ARG A 457 4.50 18.71 -2.44
CA ARG A 457 3.27 19.35 -2.94
C ARG A 457 3.22 19.35 -4.46
N THR A 458 2.01 19.20 -4.99
CA THR A 458 1.71 18.99 -6.39
C THR A 458 2.30 20.04 -7.34
N ALA A 459 1.82 21.30 -7.27
CA ALA A 459 2.31 22.37 -8.15
C ALA A 459 3.67 22.91 -7.76
N GLY A 460 3.97 22.98 -6.46
CA GLY A 460 5.19 23.62 -5.97
C GLY A 460 6.42 22.72 -5.95
N TRP A 461 6.27 21.40 -6.02
CA TRP A 461 7.39 20.47 -5.94
C TRP A 461 7.27 19.34 -6.96
N ASN A 462 6.21 18.54 -6.93
CA ASN A 462 6.20 17.28 -7.66
C ASN A 462 6.27 17.47 -9.18
N ILE A 463 5.48 18.42 -9.70
CA ILE A 463 5.48 18.76 -11.14
C ILE A 463 6.81 19.37 -11.58
N PRO A 464 7.31 20.47 -11.00
CA PRO A 464 8.56 21.07 -11.46
C PRO A 464 9.76 20.14 -11.31
N MET A 465 9.88 19.41 -10.19
CA MET A 465 10.99 18.47 -9.98
C MET A 465 10.91 17.27 -10.93
N GLY A 466 9.71 16.80 -11.26
CA GLY A 466 9.52 15.77 -12.27
C GLY A 466 9.98 16.20 -13.67
N LEU A 467 9.67 17.44 -14.06
CA LEU A 467 10.13 18.01 -15.33
C LEU A 467 11.65 18.22 -15.37
N ILE A 468 12.23 18.71 -14.26
CA ILE A 468 13.68 18.90 -14.13
C ILE A 468 14.40 17.55 -14.16
N TYR A 469 13.90 16.54 -13.44
CA TYR A 469 14.46 15.19 -13.48
C TYR A 469 14.42 14.61 -14.89
N LYS A 470 13.31 14.80 -15.62
CA LYS A 470 13.20 14.31 -17.00
C LYS A 470 14.33 14.85 -17.90
N GLN A 471 14.76 16.10 -17.68
CA GLN A 471 15.86 16.73 -18.41
C GLN A 471 17.25 16.33 -17.90
N THR A 472 17.43 16.24 -16.58
CA THR A 472 18.75 16.10 -15.95
C THR A 472 19.14 14.67 -15.62
N GLN A 473 18.15 13.80 -15.39
CA GLN A 473 18.29 12.45 -14.82
C GLN A 473 19.05 12.43 -13.48
N ASP A 474 19.03 13.55 -12.74
CA ASP A 474 19.69 13.70 -11.44
C ASP A 474 18.63 13.90 -10.34
N CYS A 475 18.70 13.09 -9.29
CA CYS A 475 17.79 13.17 -8.14
C CYS A 475 18.23 14.21 -7.11
N ASP A 476 19.45 14.73 -7.22
CA ASP A 476 19.92 15.82 -6.37
C ASP A 476 19.54 17.18 -6.96
N PHE A 477 18.32 17.62 -6.64
CA PHE A 477 17.80 18.91 -7.08
C PHE A 477 18.58 20.10 -6.52
N THR A 478 19.45 19.91 -5.51
CA THR A 478 20.32 20.98 -4.99
C THR A 478 21.45 21.34 -5.95
N LYS A 479 21.73 20.48 -6.95
CA LYS A 479 22.64 20.81 -8.06
C LYS A 479 21.95 21.62 -9.16
N PHE A 480 20.61 21.65 -9.18
CA PHE A 480 19.85 22.41 -10.16
C PHE A 480 19.57 23.83 -9.67
N PHE A 481 19.10 24.00 -8.43
CA PHE A 481 18.88 25.33 -7.82
C PHE A 481 19.98 25.64 -6.80
N SER A 482 20.53 26.85 -6.84
CA SER A 482 21.64 27.22 -5.93
C SER A 482 21.23 27.34 -4.47
N SER A 483 19.99 27.77 -4.23
CA SER A 483 19.38 27.93 -2.91
C SER A 483 17.88 28.21 -3.07
N GLY A 484 17.14 28.30 -1.98
CA GLY A 484 15.74 28.69 -2.06
C GLY A 484 14.98 28.52 -0.76
N CYS A 485 13.65 28.52 -0.89
CA CYS A 485 12.75 28.07 0.15
C CYS A 485 11.82 26.96 -0.35
N ALA A 486 12.01 25.74 0.15
CA ALA A 486 11.11 24.61 0.01
C ALA A 486 10.81 24.03 1.40
N PRO A 487 9.77 24.54 2.08
CA PRO A 487 9.43 24.10 3.43
C PRO A 487 9.15 22.59 3.49
N GLY A 488 9.63 21.94 4.54
CA GLY A 488 9.65 20.47 4.68
C GLY A 488 10.97 19.82 4.24
N SER A 489 11.92 20.59 3.69
CA SER A 489 13.28 20.09 3.44
C SER A 489 14.07 19.93 4.74
N VAL A 490 15.15 19.14 4.69
CA VAL A 490 16.10 19.05 5.81
C VAL A 490 16.65 20.45 6.13
N PRO A 491 16.67 20.91 7.40
CA PRO A 491 17.04 22.29 7.74
C PRO A 491 18.41 22.77 7.22
N SER A 492 19.37 21.85 7.04
CA SER A 492 20.71 22.14 6.50
C SER A 492 20.76 22.24 4.96
N SER A 493 19.65 21.94 4.27
CA SER A 493 19.58 21.95 2.82
C SER A 493 19.65 23.38 2.24
N PRO A 494 20.25 23.57 1.05
CA PRO A 494 20.16 24.85 0.31
C PRO A 494 18.73 25.33 0.10
N PHE A 495 17.76 24.41 0.04
CA PHE A 495 16.33 24.71 -0.05
C PHE A 495 15.71 25.31 1.22
N CYS A 496 16.42 25.36 2.35
CA CYS A 496 15.94 26.05 3.55
C CYS A 496 16.63 27.40 3.80
N SER A 497 17.66 27.73 3.01
CA SER A 497 18.53 28.87 3.27
C SER A 497 17.82 30.23 3.13
N LYS A 498 16.79 30.32 2.28
CA LYS A 498 16.02 31.54 2.02
C LYS A 498 14.64 31.54 2.66
N CYS A 499 14.29 30.52 3.45
CA CYS A 499 13.04 30.53 4.20
C CYS A 499 13.04 31.58 5.32
N ALA A 500 11.86 32.11 5.64
CA ALA A 500 11.70 33.28 6.51
C ALA A 500 11.35 32.92 7.96
N GLY A 501 10.87 31.69 8.21
CA GLY A 501 10.34 31.29 9.52
C GLY A 501 9.07 32.06 9.87
N SER A 502 8.80 32.20 11.16
CA SER A 502 7.68 32.98 11.71
C SER A 502 7.94 34.47 11.70
N GLY A 503 9.19 34.88 11.48
CA GLY A 503 9.65 36.27 11.58
C GLY A 503 10.18 36.62 12.98
N LYS A 504 10.39 35.62 13.85
CA LYS A 504 11.02 35.81 15.17
C LYS A 504 12.55 35.82 15.03
N ALA A 505 13.22 36.74 15.72
CA ALA A 505 14.67 36.96 15.55
C ALA A 505 15.56 35.88 16.22
N VAL A 506 15.06 35.12 17.20
CA VAL A 506 15.83 34.12 17.96
C VAL A 506 14.98 32.88 18.22
N GLY A 507 15.56 31.69 18.04
CA GLY A 507 14.90 30.41 18.35
C GLY A 507 13.71 30.09 17.44
N ASP A 508 13.73 30.58 16.20
CA ASP A 508 12.62 30.38 15.25
C ASP A 508 12.61 28.95 14.71
N GLU A 509 12.06 28.03 15.51
CA GLU A 509 11.91 26.64 15.12
C GLU A 509 10.96 26.44 13.94
N SER A 510 10.22 27.46 13.47
CA SER A 510 9.35 27.32 12.30
C SER A 510 10.08 27.49 10.97
N LYS A 511 11.34 27.92 10.97
CA LYS A 511 12.10 28.10 9.72
C LYS A 511 12.14 26.80 8.92
N CYS A 512 11.66 26.88 7.68
CA CYS A 512 11.54 25.76 6.74
C CYS A 512 10.59 24.63 7.19
N LYS A 513 9.77 24.82 8.24
CA LYS A 513 8.73 23.84 8.58
C LYS A 513 7.62 23.88 7.54
N ALA A 514 7.08 22.71 7.17
CA ALA A 514 5.94 22.58 6.27
C ALA A 514 4.62 22.94 6.96
N SER A 515 4.54 24.15 7.51
CA SER A 515 3.43 24.62 8.34
C SER A 515 3.18 26.11 8.15
N ALA A 516 1.99 26.58 8.53
CA ALA A 516 1.58 27.96 8.31
C ALA A 516 2.39 28.98 9.13
N GLU A 517 3.15 28.53 10.13
CA GLU A 517 4.08 29.39 10.87
C GLU A 517 5.33 29.78 10.05
N GLU A 518 5.63 29.10 8.94
CA GLU A 518 6.64 29.53 7.97
C GLU A 518 5.99 30.51 6.98
N GLN A 519 6.44 31.76 6.95
CA GLN A 519 5.84 32.80 6.11
C GLN A 519 5.90 32.51 4.61
N TYR A 520 6.88 31.72 4.15
CA TYR A 520 7.00 31.29 2.75
C TYR A 520 6.33 29.96 2.44
N TYR A 521 5.58 29.37 3.38
CA TYR A 521 4.85 28.13 3.15
C TYR A 521 3.54 28.33 2.37
N GLY A 522 3.21 27.34 1.53
CA GLY A 522 2.01 27.33 0.72
C GLY A 522 2.07 28.26 -0.48
N TYR A 523 0.91 28.46 -1.12
CA TYR A 523 0.82 29.17 -2.40
C TYR A 523 1.16 30.67 -2.27
N ALA A 524 0.50 31.37 -1.35
CA ALA A 524 0.77 32.77 -1.09
C ALA A 524 2.20 32.98 -0.56
N GLY A 525 2.69 32.08 0.30
CA GLY A 525 4.05 32.15 0.83
C GLY A 525 5.13 31.96 -0.23
N ALA A 526 4.97 31.00 -1.15
CA ALA A 526 5.91 30.81 -2.25
C ALA A 526 5.92 32.01 -3.22
N PHE A 527 4.76 32.64 -3.44
CA PHE A 527 4.70 33.89 -4.21
C PHE A 527 5.36 35.05 -3.46
N ARG A 528 5.14 35.17 -2.15
CA ARG A 528 5.80 36.15 -1.29
C ARG A 528 7.32 36.01 -1.30
N CYS A 529 7.83 34.78 -1.29
CA CYS A 529 9.26 34.48 -1.43
C CYS A 529 9.86 35.04 -2.73
N LEU A 530 9.12 35.01 -3.85
CA LEU A 530 9.53 35.64 -5.10
C LEU A 530 9.48 37.17 -5.00
N VAL A 531 8.42 37.71 -4.41
CA VAL A 531 8.19 39.15 -4.27
C VAL A 531 9.28 39.80 -3.43
N GLU A 532 9.66 39.18 -2.32
CA GLU A 532 10.70 39.65 -1.38
C GLU A 532 12.13 39.28 -1.81
N ASP A 533 12.35 38.88 -3.07
CA ASP A 533 13.66 38.58 -3.68
C ASP A 533 14.45 37.43 -3.02
N ALA A 534 13.78 36.65 -2.16
CA ALA A 534 14.34 35.46 -1.55
C ALA A 534 14.58 34.35 -2.59
N GLY A 535 13.69 34.24 -3.59
CA GLY A 535 13.88 33.46 -4.81
C GLY A 535 13.61 34.26 -6.08
N GLU A 536 13.99 33.67 -7.22
CA GLU A 536 13.87 34.28 -8.56
C GLU A 536 12.76 33.62 -9.41
N VAL A 537 12.32 32.43 -9.00
CA VAL A 537 11.17 31.72 -9.57
C VAL A 537 10.28 31.16 -8.46
N ALA A 538 8.95 31.27 -8.61
CA ALA A 538 7.96 30.64 -7.75
C ALA A 538 7.15 29.59 -8.50
N PHE A 539 7.03 28.40 -7.91
CA PHE A 539 6.19 27.32 -8.44
C PHE A 539 4.85 27.28 -7.69
N ILE A 540 3.78 27.74 -8.34
CA ILE A 540 2.48 28.03 -7.73
C ILE A 540 1.32 27.68 -8.68
N LYS A 541 0.06 27.91 -8.27
CA LYS A 541 -1.09 27.85 -9.19
C LYS A 541 -1.21 29.14 -9.96
N HIS A 542 -1.78 29.08 -11.16
CA HIS A 542 -2.02 30.25 -12.00
C HIS A 542 -2.84 31.38 -11.34
N THR A 543 -3.75 31.07 -10.40
CA THR A 543 -4.61 32.09 -9.77
C THR A 543 -3.90 32.98 -8.74
N ILE A 544 -2.76 32.52 -8.21
CA ILE A 544 -2.15 33.09 -6.99
C ILE A 544 -1.63 34.52 -7.21
N VAL A 545 -1.16 34.83 -8.42
CA VAL A 545 -0.65 36.17 -8.73
C VAL A 545 -1.79 37.18 -8.66
N GLN A 546 -2.93 36.91 -9.31
CA GLN A 546 -4.11 37.79 -9.27
C GLN A 546 -4.73 37.89 -7.87
N GLU A 547 -4.75 36.79 -7.11
CA GLU A 547 -5.25 36.78 -5.73
C GLU A 547 -4.43 37.66 -4.77
N ASN A 548 -3.17 37.98 -5.11
CA ASN A 548 -2.22 38.72 -4.27
C ASN A 548 -1.58 39.89 -5.04
N SER A 549 -2.34 40.55 -5.92
CA SER A 549 -1.90 41.76 -6.61
C SER A 549 -3.10 42.63 -6.99
N ASN A 550 -2.83 43.80 -7.57
CA ASN A 550 -3.84 44.74 -8.06
C ASN A 550 -4.84 45.16 -6.97
N GLY A 551 -4.34 45.35 -5.73
CA GLY A 551 -5.16 45.70 -4.57
C GLY A 551 -5.80 44.50 -3.84
N ASN A 552 -5.57 43.27 -4.30
CA ASN A 552 -6.03 42.05 -3.61
C ASN A 552 -4.99 41.47 -2.67
N GLY A 553 -5.45 40.69 -1.70
CA GLY A 553 -4.61 39.87 -0.84
C GLY A 553 -4.21 40.54 0.49
N PRO A 554 -3.23 39.96 1.20
CA PRO A 554 -2.78 40.43 2.50
C PRO A 554 -1.94 41.72 2.40
N ALA A 555 -1.62 42.34 3.55
CA ALA A 555 -0.92 43.62 3.60
C ALA A 555 0.42 43.67 2.83
N TRP A 556 1.17 42.56 2.78
CA TRP A 556 2.43 42.49 2.02
C TRP A 556 2.22 42.57 0.50
N ALA A 557 1.01 42.25 0.01
CA ALA A 557 0.64 42.21 -1.40
C ALA A 557 -0.01 43.52 -1.91
N ALA A 558 -0.34 44.45 -1.01
CA ALA A 558 -1.18 45.62 -1.32
C ALA A 558 -0.63 46.51 -2.44
N GLY A 559 0.70 46.59 -2.59
CA GLY A 559 1.38 47.41 -3.60
C GLY A 559 1.77 46.67 -4.89
N LEU A 560 1.41 45.40 -5.06
CA LEU A 560 1.88 44.59 -6.18
C LEU A 560 1.00 44.77 -7.42
N ASN A 561 1.61 44.78 -8.60
CA ASN A 561 0.90 44.74 -9.89
C ASN A 561 1.13 43.38 -10.58
N SER A 562 0.07 42.74 -11.06
CA SER A 562 0.21 41.45 -11.75
C SER A 562 1.08 41.51 -13.00
N ASN A 563 1.15 42.67 -13.66
CA ASN A 563 1.90 42.89 -14.90
C ASN A 563 3.43 42.93 -14.68
N ASP A 564 3.88 42.99 -13.42
CA ASP A 564 5.29 42.91 -13.05
C ASP A 564 5.83 41.47 -13.08
N TYR A 565 4.96 40.49 -13.31
CA TYR A 565 5.26 39.07 -13.31
C TYR A 565 4.91 38.42 -14.65
N GLN A 566 5.58 37.32 -14.97
CA GLN A 566 5.32 36.54 -16.18
C GLN A 566 5.49 35.04 -15.91
N LEU A 567 4.92 34.23 -16.80
CA LEU A 567 5.00 32.77 -16.78
C LEU A 567 6.19 32.31 -17.62
N ILE A 568 6.87 31.26 -17.17
CA ILE A 568 7.89 30.55 -17.95
C ILE A 568 7.51 29.09 -18.09
N CYS A 569 7.71 28.54 -19.30
CA CYS A 569 7.33 27.17 -19.64
C CYS A 569 8.42 26.50 -20.50
N PRO A 570 8.59 25.18 -20.39
CA PRO A 570 9.56 24.45 -21.21
C PRO A 570 9.36 24.70 -22.70
N GLY A 571 10.44 25.05 -23.41
CA GLY A 571 10.41 25.27 -24.86
C GLY A 571 9.57 26.45 -25.36
N LYS A 572 9.14 27.37 -24.49
CA LYS A 572 8.38 28.58 -24.85
C LYS A 572 9.05 29.85 -24.34
N SER A 573 8.85 30.95 -25.06
CA SER A 573 9.17 32.29 -24.55
C SER A 573 8.29 32.62 -23.34
N PRO A 574 8.73 33.51 -22.43
CA PRO A 574 7.89 33.97 -21.32
C PRO A 574 6.56 34.56 -21.82
N MET A 575 5.48 34.28 -21.09
CA MET A 575 4.11 34.71 -21.44
C MET A 575 3.45 35.48 -20.29
N GLU A 576 2.43 36.27 -20.60
CA GLU A 576 1.67 37.01 -19.59
C GLU A 576 0.94 36.06 -18.64
N ILE A 577 0.67 36.50 -17.40
CA ILE A 577 0.01 35.66 -16.38
C ILE A 577 -1.37 35.16 -16.86
N SER A 578 -2.09 35.94 -17.67
CA SER A 578 -3.38 35.55 -18.25
C SER A 578 -3.31 34.36 -19.21
N ASP A 579 -2.14 34.09 -19.80
CA ASP A 579 -1.96 33.05 -20.81
C ASP A 579 -1.62 31.68 -20.21
N TYR A 580 -1.92 31.47 -18.93
CA TYR A 580 -1.62 30.23 -18.20
C TYR A 580 -2.14 28.96 -18.88
N ALA A 581 -3.27 29.04 -19.59
CA ALA A 581 -3.82 27.90 -20.31
C ALA A 581 -2.91 27.47 -21.48
N SER A 582 -2.14 28.39 -22.05
CA SER A 582 -1.14 28.13 -23.08
C SER A 582 0.26 27.93 -22.50
N CYS A 583 0.56 28.53 -21.35
CA CYS A 583 1.85 28.40 -20.65
C CYS A 583 1.64 27.89 -19.21
N HIS A 584 1.78 26.57 -19.05
CA HIS A 584 1.80 25.91 -17.74
C HIS A 584 2.76 24.71 -17.75
N LEU A 585 3.05 24.20 -16.55
CA LEU A 585 3.89 23.01 -16.36
C LEU A 585 3.06 21.73 -16.45
N ALA A 586 1.87 21.73 -15.86
CA ALA A 586 0.86 20.68 -16.02
C ALA A 586 -0.52 21.19 -15.58
N LYS A 587 -1.57 20.64 -16.19
CA LYS A 587 -2.93 20.75 -15.67
C LYS A 587 -3.13 19.77 -14.51
N VAL A 588 -3.62 20.27 -13.38
CA VAL A 588 -3.83 19.48 -12.15
C VAL A 588 -5.32 19.41 -11.84
N PRO A 589 -5.91 18.21 -11.72
CA PRO A 589 -7.30 18.09 -11.29
C PRO A 589 -7.53 18.66 -9.88
N ALA A 590 -8.77 19.04 -9.62
CA ALA A 590 -9.22 19.38 -8.28
C ALA A 590 -9.12 18.17 -7.33
N HIS A 591 -9.37 18.43 -6.04
CA HIS A 591 -9.39 17.38 -5.05
C HIS A 591 -10.49 16.36 -5.37
N ALA A 592 -10.22 15.08 -5.11
CA ALA A 592 -11.15 14.00 -5.36
C ALA A 592 -11.42 13.19 -4.10
N VAL A 593 -12.65 12.69 -3.99
CA VAL A 593 -13.02 11.68 -3.01
C VAL A 593 -12.51 10.33 -3.50
N VAL A 594 -11.69 9.66 -2.69
CA VAL A 594 -11.18 8.32 -2.98
C VAL A 594 -11.84 7.29 -2.07
N THR A 595 -12.07 6.09 -2.60
CA THR A 595 -12.66 4.97 -1.85
C THR A 595 -12.21 3.63 -2.45
N ARG A 596 -12.61 2.53 -1.81
CA ARG A 596 -12.41 1.18 -2.36
C ARG A 596 -13.38 0.92 -3.51
N PRO A 597 -12.98 0.19 -4.57
CA PRO A 597 -13.82 -0.05 -5.74
C PRO A 597 -15.23 -0.57 -5.43
N GLU A 598 -15.37 -1.47 -4.46
CA GLU A 598 -16.64 -2.08 -4.07
C GLU A 598 -17.59 -1.14 -3.32
N ARG A 599 -17.07 -0.04 -2.73
CA ARG A 599 -17.88 0.96 -2.02
C ARG A 599 -18.24 2.17 -2.88
N ARG A 600 -17.75 2.23 -4.12
CA ARG A 600 -17.97 3.37 -5.03
C ARG A 600 -19.43 3.82 -5.07
N ASN A 601 -20.35 2.89 -5.36
CA ASN A 601 -21.76 3.24 -5.60
C ASN A 601 -22.43 3.78 -4.33
N ASP A 602 -22.11 3.22 -3.17
CA ASP A 602 -22.60 3.75 -1.89
C ASP A 602 -22.02 5.14 -1.60
N VAL A 603 -20.72 5.31 -1.81
CA VAL A 603 -20.01 6.58 -1.59
C VAL A 603 -20.59 7.70 -2.46
N VAL A 604 -20.77 7.44 -3.75
CA VAL A 604 -21.37 8.41 -4.68
C VAL A 604 -22.79 8.75 -4.26
N ARG A 605 -23.65 7.74 -4.07
CA ARG A 605 -25.08 7.91 -3.76
C ARG A 605 -25.28 8.75 -2.49
N ILE A 606 -24.55 8.41 -1.42
CA ILE A 606 -24.72 9.06 -0.13
C ILE A 606 -24.18 10.48 -0.17
N LEU A 607 -22.99 10.73 -0.73
CA LEU A 607 -22.43 12.08 -0.77
C LEU A 607 -23.22 13.01 -1.70
N GLN A 608 -23.77 12.49 -2.80
CA GLN A 608 -24.74 13.21 -3.62
C GLN A 608 -26.01 13.55 -2.82
N GLY A 609 -26.54 12.63 -2.02
CA GLY A 609 -27.66 12.90 -1.12
C GLY A 609 -27.33 13.91 -0.01
N GLN A 610 -26.11 13.88 0.54
CA GLN A 610 -25.71 14.81 1.60
C GLN A 610 -25.52 16.23 1.07
N GLN A 611 -24.98 16.40 -0.13
CA GLN A 611 -24.80 17.74 -0.70
C GLN A 611 -26.13 18.42 -1.09
N THR A 612 -27.23 17.71 -1.31
CA THR A 612 -28.55 18.36 -1.53
C THR A 612 -29.12 18.96 -0.25
N ILE A 613 -28.66 18.49 0.92
CA ILE A 613 -29.12 18.94 2.24
C ILE A 613 -28.14 19.98 2.84
N PHE A 614 -26.83 19.77 2.65
CA PHE A 614 -25.77 20.55 3.31
C PHE A 614 -24.80 21.24 2.35
N GLY A 615 -25.08 21.23 1.04
CA GLY A 615 -24.24 21.84 0.01
C GLY A 615 -24.34 23.37 -0.03
N SER A 616 -23.58 23.98 -0.95
CA SER A 616 -23.44 25.44 -1.05
C SER A 616 -24.73 26.17 -1.43
N SER A 617 -25.62 25.52 -2.20
CA SER A 617 -26.89 26.09 -2.65
C SER A 617 -28.00 26.11 -1.59
N VAL A 618 -27.78 25.48 -0.43
CA VAL A 618 -28.80 25.39 0.62
C VAL A 618 -28.74 26.61 1.53
N SER A 619 -29.88 27.28 1.72
CA SER A 619 -30.04 28.42 2.62
C SER A 619 -30.53 27.97 3.99
N GLY A 620 -29.97 28.52 5.07
CA GLY A 620 -30.41 28.24 6.45
C GLY A 620 -30.03 26.86 7.02
N ALA A 621 -29.16 26.10 6.37
CA ALA A 621 -28.70 24.81 6.89
C ALA A 621 -27.90 24.97 8.19
N GLN A 622 -28.18 24.11 9.19
CA GLN A 622 -27.46 24.08 10.47
C GLN A 622 -26.00 23.60 10.32
N PHE A 623 -25.71 22.87 9.25
CA PHE A 623 -24.38 22.41 8.87
C PHE A 623 -24.13 22.66 7.39
N ARG A 624 -22.87 22.95 7.03
CA ARG A 624 -22.45 23.17 5.64
C ARG A 624 -21.20 22.35 5.32
N MET A 625 -21.29 21.50 4.30
CA MET A 625 -20.18 20.61 3.89
C MET A 625 -18.97 21.40 3.41
N PHE A 626 -19.19 22.43 2.59
CA PHE A 626 -18.15 23.20 1.90
C PHE A 626 -17.84 24.54 2.58
N GLN A 627 -18.08 24.65 3.89
CA GLN A 627 -17.69 25.82 4.68
C GLN A 627 -17.02 25.37 5.98
N SER A 628 -16.00 26.09 6.43
CA SER A 628 -15.26 25.79 7.66
C SER A 628 -15.36 26.97 8.61
N GLU A 629 -15.93 26.75 9.81
CA GLU A 629 -16.07 27.81 10.82
C GLU A 629 -14.82 27.92 11.71
N SER A 630 -14.26 26.78 12.14
CA SER A 630 -13.09 26.70 13.03
C SER A 630 -11.81 26.35 12.25
N GLY A 631 -11.57 27.03 11.13
CA GLY A 631 -10.42 26.78 10.27
C GLY A 631 -10.69 27.15 8.81
N LYS A 632 -9.94 26.55 7.90
CA LYS A 632 -10.15 26.69 6.45
C LYS A 632 -9.97 25.34 5.77
N ASN A 633 -10.82 25.04 4.80
CA ASN A 633 -10.74 23.85 3.96
C ASN A 633 -10.72 22.52 4.75
N LEU A 634 -11.58 22.40 5.76
CA LEU A 634 -11.71 21.19 6.57
C LEU A 634 -12.61 20.19 5.83
N LEU A 635 -12.15 18.93 5.67
CA LEU A 635 -12.78 17.83 4.91
C LEU A 635 -12.83 18.06 3.39
N PHE A 636 -13.22 19.27 2.96
CA PHE A 636 -13.30 19.71 1.57
C PHE A 636 -12.75 21.14 1.46
N LYS A 637 -12.42 21.59 0.25
CA LYS A 637 -12.15 23.03 0.02
C LYS A 637 -13.39 23.87 0.27
N ASP A 638 -13.20 25.02 0.92
CA ASP A 638 -14.30 25.97 1.16
C ASP A 638 -14.79 26.63 -0.15
N SER A 639 -13.98 26.57 -1.21
CA SER A 639 -14.35 27.02 -2.56
C SER A 639 -15.21 26.02 -3.33
N THR A 640 -15.51 24.85 -2.76
CA THR A 640 -16.30 23.81 -3.42
C THR A 640 -17.75 24.26 -3.60
N LYS A 641 -18.24 24.18 -4.83
CA LYS A 641 -19.63 24.48 -5.19
C LYS A 641 -20.50 23.23 -5.12
N CYS A 642 -19.97 22.11 -5.59
CA CYS A 642 -20.61 20.80 -5.50
C CYS A 642 -19.57 19.67 -5.62
N LEU A 643 -20.01 18.44 -5.33
CA LEU A 643 -19.27 17.23 -5.68
C LEU A 643 -19.83 16.66 -6.98
N GLN A 644 -18.99 16.64 -8.02
CA GLN A 644 -19.35 16.09 -9.34
C GLN A 644 -18.92 14.63 -9.40
N GLU A 645 -19.78 13.75 -9.93
CA GLU A 645 -19.44 12.34 -10.12
C GLU A 645 -18.39 12.15 -11.22
N ILE A 646 -17.36 11.37 -10.91
CA ILE A 646 -16.38 10.91 -11.89
C ILE A 646 -16.95 9.66 -12.54
N ALA A 647 -16.97 9.59 -13.87
CA ALA A 647 -17.54 8.45 -14.61
C ALA A 647 -17.05 7.08 -14.11
N ALA A 648 -17.95 6.11 -13.99
CA ALA A 648 -17.63 4.76 -13.55
C ALA A 648 -16.56 4.11 -14.45
N GLY A 649 -15.62 3.39 -13.83
CA GLY A 649 -14.47 2.78 -14.53
C GLY A 649 -13.28 3.72 -14.76
N THR A 650 -13.40 5.02 -14.47
CA THR A 650 -12.26 5.95 -14.50
C THR A 650 -11.25 5.59 -13.42
N ASN A 651 -10.03 5.24 -13.82
CA ASN A 651 -8.93 4.99 -12.89
C ASN A 651 -8.16 6.29 -12.55
N TYR A 652 -7.27 6.22 -11.57
CA TYR A 652 -6.49 7.38 -11.13
C TYR A 652 -5.62 7.98 -12.24
N LYS A 653 -5.09 7.18 -13.18
CA LYS A 653 -4.24 7.68 -14.27
C LYS A 653 -5.06 8.54 -15.24
N THR A 654 -6.23 8.05 -15.63
CA THR A 654 -7.16 8.78 -16.50
C THR A 654 -7.66 10.05 -15.82
N PHE A 655 -8.01 9.97 -14.52
CA PHE A 655 -8.45 11.14 -13.75
C PHE A 655 -7.34 12.21 -13.65
N LEU A 656 -6.10 11.80 -13.35
CA LEU A 656 -4.97 12.70 -13.19
C LEU A 656 -4.49 13.32 -14.50
N GLY A 657 -4.70 12.63 -15.61
CA GLY A 657 -4.28 13.07 -16.93
C GLY A 657 -2.79 12.81 -17.22
N GLU A 658 -2.45 12.80 -18.50
CA GLU A 658 -1.15 12.34 -18.99
C GLU A 658 0.01 13.24 -18.53
N GLU A 659 -0.15 14.57 -18.62
CA GLU A 659 0.88 15.54 -18.20
C GLU A 659 1.29 15.34 -16.74
N TYR A 660 0.30 15.19 -15.87
CA TYR A 660 0.52 14.95 -14.45
C TYR A 660 1.23 13.63 -14.20
N MET A 661 0.73 12.57 -14.83
CA MET A 661 1.30 11.23 -14.73
C MET A 661 2.74 11.19 -15.20
N ASN A 662 3.08 11.90 -16.27
CA ASN A 662 4.44 12.01 -16.80
C ASN A 662 5.38 12.72 -15.82
N ALA A 663 4.95 13.82 -15.20
CA ALA A 663 5.76 14.53 -14.21
C ALA A 663 5.99 13.69 -12.95
N ILE A 664 4.93 13.11 -12.38
CA ILE A 664 5.04 12.28 -11.16
C ILE A 664 5.87 11.03 -11.44
N SER A 665 5.61 10.29 -12.52
CA SER A 665 6.36 9.08 -12.83
C SER A 665 7.85 9.33 -13.03
N SER A 666 8.21 10.47 -13.64
CA SER A 666 9.60 10.92 -13.77
C SER A 666 10.21 11.18 -12.39
N LEU A 667 9.52 11.92 -11.52
CA LEU A 667 10.02 12.19 -10.17
C LEU A 667 10.18 10.90 -9.34
N ARG A 668 9.30 9.91 -9.54
CA ARG A 668 9.37 8.62 -8.82
C ARG A 668 10.52 7.72 -9.24
N SER A 669 11.28 8.07 -10.28
CA SER A 669 12.59 7.47 -10.51
C SER A 669 13.58 7.82 -9.39
N CYS A 670 13.33 8.90 -8.64
CA CYS A 670 14.05 9.24 -7.42
C CYS A 670 13.39 8.58 -6.20
N GLY A 671 13.86 7.40 -5.82
CA GLY A 671 13.29 6.57 -4.75
C GLY A 671 13.14 7.27 -3.40
N GLU A 672 14.01 8.22 -3.07
CA GLU A 672 13.93 9.02 -1.84
C GLU A 672 12.70 9.93 -1.78
N THR A 673 12.20 10.37 -2.93
CA THR A 673 11.02 11.25 -3.02
C THR A 673 9.69 10.49 -2.97
N THR A 674 9.75 9.15 -2.95
CA THR A 674 8.57 8.29 -2.95
C THR A 674 8.07 8.12 -1.51
N PRO A 675 6.81 8.46 -1.21
CA PRO A 675 6.20 8.21 0.10
C PRO A 675 6.29 6.73 0.49
N ASP A 676 6.46 6.43 1.79
CA ASP A 676 6.62 5.05 2.25
C ASP A 676 5.38 4.18 1.99
N LEU A 677 4.18 4.78 2.06
CA LEU A 677 2.94 4.10 1.66
C LEU A 677 2.98 3.75 0.18
N GLU A 678 3.43 4.67 -0.68
CA GLU A 678 3.57 4.42 -2.11
C GLU A 678 4.60 3.32 -2.40
N LYS A 679 5.75 3.32 -1.71
CA LYS A 679 6.74 2.22 -1.80
C LYS A 679 6.11 0.88 -1.45
N SER A 680 5.35 0.81 -0.37
CA SER A 680 4.69 -0.41 0.09
C SER A 680 3.66 -0.91 -0.92
N CYS A 681 2.80 -0.02 -1.43
CA CYS A 681 1.77 -0.35 -2.42
C CYS A 681 2.34 -0.68 -3.82
N SER A 682 3.53 -0.18 -4.16
CA SER A 682 4.18 -0.43 -5.44
C SER A 682 5.18 -1.60 -5.42
N PHE A 683 5.58 -2.06 -4.23
CA PHE A 683 6.52 -3.16 -4.07
C PHE A 683 5.99 -4.46 -4.68
N HIS A 684 4.71 -4.78 -4.45
CA HIS A 684 4.06 -5.94 -5.05
C HIS A 684 3.22 -5.55 -6.26
N LYS A 685 3.79 -5.66 -7.45
CA LYS A 685 3.03 -5.68 -8.72
C LYS A 685 2.12 -6.92 -8.88
N CYS A 686 1.97 -7.75 -7.84
CA CYS A 686 1.07 -8.90 -7.83
C CYS A 686 -0.39 -8.51 -8.05
N GLN A 687 -0.77 -7.29 -7.65
CA GLN A 687 -2.16 -6.86 -7.54
C GLN A 687 -2.58 -5.75 -8.50
N GLN A 688 -1.66 -5.27 -9.34
CA GLN A 688 -2.02 -4.27 -10.34
C GLN A 688 -2.70 -5.00 -11.50
N LYS A 689 -4.02 -4.80 -11.65
CA LYS A 689 -4.70 -5.08 -12.92
C LYS A 689 -4.09 -4.13 -13.95
N ASN A 690 -3.47 -4.68 -14.99
CA ASN A 690 -3.03 -3.90 -16.15
C ASN A 690 -4.22 -3.23 -16.82
#